data_AF-C1E821-F1
#
_entry.id   AF-C1E821-F1
#
_cell.length_a   1.000
_cell.length_b   1.000
_cell.length_c   1.000
_cell.angle_alpha   90.00
_cell.angle_beta   90.00
_cell.angle_gamma   90.00
#
_symmetry.space_group_name_H-M   'P 1'
#
loop_
_entity.id
_entity.type
_entity.pdbx_description
1 polymer ?
#
loop_
_entity_poly.entity_id
_entity_poly.type
_entity_poly.pdbx_seq_one_letter_code
_entity_poly.pdbx_strand_id
1 'polypeptide(L)'
;MSSLPHDPRLTKLSRWCVPDPWDTFVAAACSYFCFGGPFVVAGCALLPFLFVLPIVIAWWVVAEGAWLVHRRYLRHRHEQFTPAPDNPARRKQMERMLLMKDDVIPDFREFLREWFRGADPRLIRRENVKEFVRYGFYGGVDGPLGQAEEEIEWWIGEVEHTWGIAFEPGRTNGLKFMAHMREPLKVFHQPLAYYAYSHCAEALAGLVLRFWGFTWHKCGDTGVTYWLRLGPKPLPRTPSRTPSPGMTPSNSYEAFLNDTANGIDGSDDSLHDSGPDPDQGGSVDKGRRGVPCAVCGGVDNRTPKYQGGWIKRTIFRRGGGGWGDNRKCFAGCAPRRARLSDGTKLMTRENDATTPTWAPAPAPAPTPLVFLHGLGIGLPPYLWTVAHALRARPDRPVALVCLPEISMRAVTRVPSPDDLVDAVENLCRRHALQRPCLLGHSFGSFLVARACQRSKVAAVVMIDPVSSCLMLPAVVSRVMYQLDDRWRELIGRESAGMEAVDPEAKRALGLARGRSGGIFDRRVSIRDKAELVTRYLFTLARDWFVVKELSATVALCRQFWWFQVCAFAEDLPEKTLMVLQSYDAILDAEKIARHALHREAAEVLWVEGFSHGEILGPQGFEARKQLLEFIQNLDGN
;
A
#
# COMPACT_ATOMS: atom_id res chain seq x y z
N MET A 1 -8.38 -23.65 14.10
CA MET A 1 -7.13 -23.43 14.85
C MET A 1 -5.99 -23.50 13.85
N SER A 2 -5.40 -22.35 13.53
CA SER A 2 -4.32 -22.22 12.55
C SER A 2 -3.09 -23.06 12.90
N SER A 3 -2.52 -23.74 11.90
CA SER A 3 -1.29 -24.56 11.95
C SER A 3 0.00 -23.75 12.11
N LEU A 4 -0.09 -22.47 12.44
CA LEU A 4 1.07 -21.61 12.64
C LEU A 4 1.87 -22.08 13.87
N PRO A 5 3.22 -22.16 13.75
CA PRO A 5 4.10 -22.61 14.82
C PRO A 5 4.03 -21.70 16.04
N HIS A 6 4.43 -22.21 17.19
CA HIS A 6 4.67 -21.37 18.36
C HIS A 6 5.92 -20.51 18.11
N ASP A 7 5.74 -19.19 18.10
CA ASP A 7 6.80 -18.22 17.87
C ASP A 7 6.57 -17.02 18.81
N PRO A 8 7.61 -16.49 19.50
CA PRO A 8 7.46 -15.33 20.38
C PRO A 8 6.98 -14.06 19.68
N ARG A 9 7.17 -13.96 18.35
CA ARG A 9 6.70 -12.84 17.52
C ARG A 9 5.27 -13.05 17.01
N LEU A 10 4.64 -14.17 17.34
CA LEU A 10 3.27 -14.48 16.92
C LEU A 10 2.28 -14.29 18.08
N THR A 11 1.43 -13.29 17.94
CA THR A 11 0.28 -13.07 18.82
C THR A 11 -0.98 -13.57 18.12
N LYS A 12 -1.68 -14.55 18.71
CA LYS A 12 -2.96 -15.06 18.19
C LYS A 12 -4.13 -14.46 18.99
N LEU A 13 -5.06 -13.82 18.28
CA LEU A 13 -6.32 -13.31 18.83
C LEU A 13 -7.49 -14.08 18.21
N SER A 14 -8.48 -14.46 19.00
CA SER A 14 -9.71 -15.07 18.49
C SER A 14 -10.83 -14.04 18.34
N ARG A 15 -11.69 -14.22 17.32
CA ARG A 15 -12.97 -13.49 17.21
C ARG A 15 -13.86 -13.63 18.44
N TRP A 16 -13.69 -14.67 19.24
CA TRP A 16 -14.46 -14.83 20.49
C TRP A 16 -13.95 -13.95 21.63
N CYS A 17 -12.95 -13.10 21.39
CA CYS A 17 -12.51 -12.04 22.29
C CYS A 17 -13.25 -10.70 22.07
N VAL A 18 -14.43 -10.70 21.44
CA VAL A 18 -15.16 -9.49 20.96
C VAL A 18 -16.31 -9.10 21.92
N PRO A 19 -16.70 -7.79 21.98
CA PRO A 19 -17.70 -7.26 22.90
C PRO A 19 -19.13 -7.76 22.63
N ASP A 20 -20.04 -7.39 23.54
CA ASP A 20 -21.44 -7.80 23.59
C ASP A 20 -22.16 -7.68 22.22
N PRO A 21 -23.00 -8.65 21.83
CA PRO A 21 -23.85 -8.60 20.62
C PRO A 21 -24.55 -7.25 20.39
N TRP A 22 -24.86 -6.54 21.47
CA TRP A 22 -25.45 -5.21 21.46
C TRP A 22 -24.60 -4.16 20.72
N ASP A 23 -23.27 -4.17 20.89
CA ASP A 23 -22.38 -3.21 20.21
C ASP A 23 -22.36 -3.45 18.69
N THR A 24 -22.51 -4.70 18.27
CA THR A 24 -22.56 -5.08 16.85
C THR A 24 -23.87 -4.62 16.21
N PHE A 25 -24.99 -4.76 16.93
CA PHE A 25 -26.29 -4.25 16.50
C PHE A 25 -26.30 -2.72 16.41
N VAL A 26 -25.80 -2.02 17.42
CA VAL A 26 -25.74 -0.55 17.44
C VAL A 26 -24.86 -0.04 16.31
N ALA A 27 -23.70 -0.66 16.05
CA ALA A 27 -22.83 -0.24 14.96
C ALA A 27 -23.43 -0.52 13.56
N ALA A 28 -24.15 -1.64 13.39
CA ALA A 28 -24.87 -1.94 12.15
C ALA A 28 -26.04 -0.96 11.92
N ALA A 29 -26.78 -0.62 12.97
CA ALA A 29 -27.85 0.38 12.92
C ALA A 29 -27.31 1.77 12.62
N CYS A 30 -26.24 2.22 13.30
CA CYS A 30 -25.58 3.50 13.01
C CYS A 30 -25.04 3.54 11.57
N SER A 31 -24.50 2.45 11.06
CA SER A 31 -24.05 2.36 9.65
C SER A 31 -25.25 2.47 8.69
N TYR A 32 -26.35 1.78 8.96
CA TYR A 32 -27.59 1.88 8.17
C TYR A 32 -28.17 3.30 8.18
N PHE A 33 -28.18 4.00 9.33
CA PHE A 33 -28.67 5.37 9.42
C PHE A 33 -27.71 6.40 8.83
N CYS A 34 -26.40 6.19 8.88
CA CYS A 34 -25.41 7.08 8.26
C CYS A 34 -25.33 6.93 6.73
N PHE A 35 -25.60 5.72 6.19
CA PHE A 35 -25.41 5.44 4.76
C PHE A 35 -26.72 5.18 3.98
N GLY A 36 -27.78 4.67 4.61
CA GLY A 36 -29.09 4.42 3.98
C GLY A 36 -30.14 5.47 4.33
N GLY A 37 -30.13 5.99 5.57
CA GLY A 37 -31.06 7.00 6.06
C GLY A 37 -31.19 8.26 5.18
N PRO A 38 -30.08 8.88 4.72
CA PRO A 38 -30.13 10.07 3.88
C PRO A 38 -30.85 9.84 2.54
N PHE A 39 -30.81 8.63 1.98
CA PHE A 39 -31.51 8.31 0.72
C PHE A 39 -33.02 8.21 0.90
N VAL A 40 -33.46 7.67 2.04
CA VAL A 40 -34.88 7.62 2.40
C VAL A 40 -35.41 9.03 2.64
N VAL A 41 -34.67 9.84 3.40
CA VAL A 41 -35.04 11.24 3.67
C VAL A 41 -35.05 12.08 2.40
N ALA A 42 -34.04 11.93 1.52
CA ALA A 42 -34.02 12.60 0.23
C ALA A 42 -35.18 12.14 -0.68
N GLY A 43 -35.48 10.84 -0.71
CA GLY A 43 -36.63 10.29 -1.44
C GLY A 43 -37.95 10.87 -0.95
N CYS A 44 -38.14 10.96 0.37
CA CYS A 44 -39.32 11.58 0.97
C CYS A 44 -39.39 13.10 0.72
N ALA A 45 -38.25 13.80 0.71
CA ALA A 45 -38.18 15.23 0.42
C ALA A 45 -38.43 15.57 -1.05
N LEU A 46 -38.29 14.60 -1.96
CA LEU A 46 -38.56 14.76 -3.40
C LEU A 46 -40.02 14.43 -3.80
N LEU A 47 -40.82 13.82 -2.90
CA LEU A 47 -42.25 13.54 -3.10
C LEU A 47 -43.11 14.76 -3.50
N PRO A 48 -42.85 15.99 -3.01
CA PRO A 48 -43.60 17.18 -3.45
C PRO A 48 -43.28 17.63 -4.87
N PHE A 49 -42.15 17.19 -5.44
CA PHE A 49 -41.59 17.67 -6.71
C PHE A 49 -41.78 16.67 -7.87
N LEU A 50 -42.70 15.70 -7.71
CA LEU A 50 -43.00 14.67 -8.71
C LEU A 50 -43.36 15.24 -10.10
N PHE A 51 -43.85 16.48 -10.17
CA PHE A 51 -44.16 17.15 -11.45
C PHE A 51 -42.92 17.68 -12.19
N VAL A 52 -41.79 17.92 -11.50
CA VAL A 52 -40.50 18.30 -12.12
C VAL A 52 -39.64 17.06 -12.41
N LEU A 53 -40.02 15.90 -11.86
CA LEU A 53 -39.31 14.64 -12.00
C LEU A 53 -39.01 14.27 -13.46
N PRO A 54 -39.92 14.45 -14.46
CA PRO A 54 -39.59 14.15 -15.85
C PRO A 54 -38.45 15.02 -16.41
N ILE A 55 -38.41 16.30 -16.03
CA ILE A 55 -37.35 17.24 -16.44
C ILE A 55 -36.02 16.86 -15.77
N VAL A 56 -36.05 16.54 -14.48
CA VAL A 56 -34.86 16.09 -13.73
C VAL A 56 -34.31 14.78 -14.31
N ILE A 57 -35.18 13.81 -14.63
CA ILE A 57 -34.78 12.56 -15.27
C ILE A 57 -34.18 12.83 -16.65
N ALA A 58 -34.77 13.71 -17.46
CA ALA A 58 -34.23 14.05 -18.78
C ALA A 58 -32.81 14.62 -18.67
N TRP A 59 -32.58 15.60 -17.78
CA TRP A 59 -31.25 16.15 -17.52
C TRP A 59 -30.28 15.10 -16.97
N TRP A 60 -30.75 14.21 -16.09
CA TRP A 60 -29.94 13.12 -15.56
C TRP A 60 -29.51 12.15 -16.68
N VAL A 61 -30.41 11.77 -17.58
CA VAL A 61 -30.09 10.89 -18.73
C VAL A 61 -29.07 11.55 -19.65
N VAL A 62 -29.19 12.85 -19.91
CA VAL A 62 -28.19 13.61 -20.70
C VAL A 62 -26.84 13.63 -19.99
N ALA A 63 -26.82 13.93 -18.68
CA ALA A 63 -25.60 13.94 -17.88
C ALA A 63 -24.94 12.55 -17.83
N GLU A 64 -25.72 11.49 -17.65
CA GLU A 64 -25.26 10.11 -17.65
C GLU A 64 -24.75 9.69 -19.04
N GLY A 65 -25.39 10.15 -20.12
CA GLY A 65 -24.92 9.94 -21.49
C GLY A 65 -23.56 10.61 -21.75
N ALA A 66 -23.42 11.88 -21.35
CA ALA A 66 -22.16 12.61 -21.42
C ALA A 66 -21.07 11.95 -20.55
N TRP A 67 -21.45 11.49 -19.36
CA TRP A 67 -20.60 10.75 -18.45
C TRP A 67 -20.09 9.44 -19.07
N LEU A 68 -20.97 8.64 -19.68
CA LEU A 68 -20.59 7.41 -20.39
C LEU A 68 -19.59 7.67 -21.52
N VAL A 69 -19.81 8.73 -22.31
CA VAL A 69 -18.88 9.12 -23.39
C VAL A 69 -17.53 9.52 -22.81
N HIS A 70 -17.51 10.37 -21.78
CA HIS A 70 -16.29 10.78 -21.09
C HIS A 70 -15.51 9.57 -20.53
N ARG A 71 -16.22 8.61 -19.91
CA ARG A 71 -15.63 7.39 -19.36
C ARG A 71 -15.06 6.46 -20.43
N ARG A 72 -15.74 6.35 -21.58
CA ARG A 72 -15.21 5.62 -22.73
C ARG A 72 -13.96 6.28 -23.30
N TYR A 73 -13.94 7.61 -23.37
CA TYR A 73 -12.75 8.36 -23.77
C TYR A 73 -11.57 8.12 -22.82
N LEU A 74 -11.77 8.21 -21.50
CA LEU A 74 -10.72 7.93 -20.52
C LEU A 74 -10.23 6.47 -20.60
N ARG A 75 -11.15 5.51 -20.75
CA ARG A 75 -10.80 4.10 -20.97
C ARG A 75 -9.91 3.94 -22.20
N HIS A 76 -10.29 4.55 -23.32
CA HIS A 76 -9.51 4.48 -24.56
C HIS A 76 -8.11 5.09 -24.39
N ARG A 77 -8.01 6.25 -23.72
CA ARG A 77 -6.73 6.90 -23.42
C ARG A 77 -5.81 6.02 -22.57
N HIS A 78 -6.36 5.32 -21.59
CA HIS A 78 -5.59 4.44 -20.69
C HIS A 78 -5.43 3.00 -21.20
N GLU A 79 -5.99 2.67 -22.37
CA GLU A 79 -5.88 1.33 -22.96
C GLU A 79 -4.41 1.00 -23.31
N GLN A 80 -3.65 2.01 -23.72
CA GLN A 80 -2.23 1.89 -24.07
C GLN A 80 -1.42 1.31 -22.91
N PHE A 81 -0.55 0.34 -23.22
CA PHE A 81 0.31 -0.27 -22.22
C PHE A 81 1.42 0.69 -21.80
N THR A 82 1.58 0.86 -20.49
CA THR A 82 2.70 1.61 -19.93
C THR A 82 3.99 0.79 -20.08
N PRO A 83 5.12 1.40 -20.48
CA PRO A 83 6.41 0.72 -20.47
C PRO A 83 6.82 0.38 -19.04
N ALA A 84 7.53 -0.73 -18.86
CA ALA A 84 8.07 -1.10 -17.56
C ALA A 84 9.14 -0.09 -17.14
N PRO A 85 9.14 0.38 -15.87
CA PRO A 85 10.20 1.23 -15.36
C PRO A 85 11.49 0.44 -15.28
N ASP A 86 12.61 1.16 -15.25
CA ASP A 86 13.92 0.54 -15.08
C ASP A 86 14.00 -0.21 -13.74
N ASN A 87 14.66 -1.38 -13.76
CA ASN A 87 14.77 -2.26 -12.61
C ASN A 87 16.21 -2.73 -12.42
N PRO A 88 17.09 -1.87 -11.87
CA PRO A 88 18.48 -2.24 -11.60
C PRO A 88 18.61 -3.34 -10.53
N ALA A 89 17.58 -3.55 -9.71
CA ALA A 89 17.55 -4.56 -8.66
C ALA A 89 16.95 -5.91 -9.11
N ARG A 90 16.68 -6.11 -10.40
CA ARG A 90 16.00 -7.29 -10.95
C ARG A 90 16.65 -8.60 -10.50
N ARG A 91 17.96 -8.75 -10.70
CA ARG A 91 18.69 -9.97 -10.32
C ARG A 91 18.52 -10.30 -8.84
N LYS A 92 18.61 -9.30 -7.97
CA LYS A 92 18.40 -9.45 -6.53
C LYS A 92 16.97 -9.92 -6.22
N GLN A 93 15.97 -9.45 -6.95
CA GLN A 93 14.58 -9.86 -6.76
C GLN A 93 14.33 -11.29 -7.26
N MET A 94 14.95 -11.66 -8.37
CA MET A 94 14.95 -13.03 -8.89
C MET A 94 15.56 -14.00 -7.86
N GLU A 95 16.69 -13.64 -7.25
CA GLU A 95 17.31 -14.40 -6.15
C GLU A 95 16.40 -14.49 -4.92
N ARG A 96 15.78 -13.37 -4.51
CA ARG A 96 14.81 -13.34 -3.40
C ARG A 96 13.61 -14.26 -3.63
N MET A 97 13.16 -14.43 -4.88
CA MET A 97 12.10 -15.36 -5.21
C MET A 97 12.54 -16.83 -5.04
N LEU A 98 13.79 -17.17 -5.35
CA LEU A 98 14.31 -18.53 -5.14
C LEU A 98 14.29 -18.91 -3.66
N LEU A 99 14.56 -17.95 -2.77
CA LEU A 99 14.50 -18.14 -1.32
C LEU A 99 13.08 -18.45 -0.80
N MET A 100 12.03 -18.25 -1.61
CA MET A 100 10.65 -18.56 -1.21
C MET A 100 10.33 -20.06 -1.23
N LYS A 101 11.23 -20.91 -1.76
CA LYS A 101 11.08 -22.38 -1.75
C LYS A 101 10.76 -22.89 -0.34
N ASP A 102 11.58 -22.49 0.62
CA ASP A 102 11.51 -23.00 2.00
C ASP A 102 10.38 -22.35 2.79
N ASP A 103 9.79 -21.27 2.26
CA ASP A 103 8.80 -20.45 2.95
C ASP A 103 7.37 -20.72 2.47
N VAL A 104 7.11 -20.46 1.18
CA VAL A 104 5.74 -20.30 0.65
C VAL A 104 5.49 -21.01 -0.68
N ILE A 105 6.54 -21.46 -1.38
CA ILE A 105 6.44 -22.19 -2.66
C ILE A 105 7.11 -23.57 -2.49
N PRO A 106 6.48 -24.53 -1.80
CA PRO A 106 7.05 -25.87 -1.65
C PRO A 106 7.07 -26.65 -2.98
N ASP A 107 6.07 -26.41 -3.85
CA ASP A 107 5.97 -27.01 -5.18
C ASP A 107 5.83 -25.93 -6.25
N PHE A 108 6.86 -25.82 -7.09
CA PHE A 108 6.89 -24.85 -8.18
C PHE A 108 5.93 -25.20 -9.33
N ARG A 109 5.61 -26.48 -9.54
CA ARG A 109 4.66 -26.90 -10.57
C ARG A 109 3.23 -26.47 -10.23
N GLU A 110 2.85 -26.56 -8.95
CA GLU A 110 1.56 -26.05 -8.48
C GLU A 110 1.52 -24.51 -8.50
N PHE A 111 2.62 -23.84 -8.14
CA PHE A 111 2.76 -22.41 -8.34
C PHE A 111 2.51 -21.99 -9.80
N LEU A 112 3.11 -22.70 -10.76
CA LEU A 112 2.88 -22.47 -12.17
C LEU A 112 1.45 -22.85 -12.61
N ARG A 113 0.86 -23.93 -12.10
CA ARG A 113 -0.54 -24.32 -12.39
C ARG A 113 -1.49 -23.15 -12.12
N GLU A 114 -1.35 -22.53 -10.97
CA GLU A 114 -2.18 -21.39 -10.58
C GLU A 114 -1.92 -20.17 -11.47
N TRP A 115 -0.66 -19.83 -11.74
CA TRP A 115 -0.28 -18.75 -12.68
C TRP A 115 -0.81 -18.96 -14.10
N PHE A 116 -0.78 -20.19 -14.58
CA PHE A 116 -1.31 -20.64 -15.87
C PHE A 116 -2.81 -21.01 -15.79
N ARG A 117 -3.56 -20.38 -14.86
CA ARG A 117 -5.02 -20.44 -14.77
C ARG A 117 -5.58 -21.86 -14.78
N GLY A 118 -4.96 -22.75 -14.00
CA GLY A 118 -5.36 -24.14 -13.82
C GLY A 118 -4.90 -25.09 -14.93
N ALA A 119 -3.89 -24.72 -15.73
CA ALA A 119 -3.31 -25.62 -16.72
C ALA A 119 -2.57 -26.79 -16.07
N ASP A 120 -2.63 -27.98 -16.68
CA ASP A 120 -1.86 -29.13 -16.19
C ASP A 120 -0.35 -28.83 -16.27
N PRO A 121 0.42 -28.98 -15.17
CA PRO A 121 1.84 -28.66 -15.16
C PRO A 121 2.71 -29.39 -16.20
N ARG A 122 2.25 -30.56 -16.70
CA ARG A 122 2.97 -31.32 -17.75
C ARG A 122 2.88 -30.64 -19.12
N LEU A 123 1.91 -29.76 -19.32
CA LEU A 123 1.80 -28.95 -20.53
C LEU A 123 2.66 -27.69 -20.48
N ILE A 124 3.11 -27.26 -19.30
CA ILE A 124 3.90 -26.03 -19.13
C ILE A 124 5.36 -26.36 -19.47
N ARG A 125 5.77 -25.99 -20.69
CA ARG A 125 7.13 -26.24 -21.22
C ARG A 125 8.06 -25.05 -21.00
N ARG A 126 9.36 -25.25 -21.22
CA ARG A 126 10.40 -24.25 -20.93
C ARG A 126 10.14 -22.89 -21.59
N GLU A 127 9.71 -22.86 -22.86
CA GLU A 127 9.43 -21.60 -23.55
C GLU A 127 8.22 -20.86 -22.97
N ASN A 128 7.22 -21.58 -22.45
CA ASN A 128 6.10 -20.95 -21.75
C ASN A 128 6.56 -20.32 -20.42
N VAL A 129 7.49 -20.97 -19.72
CA VAL A 129 8.09 -20.41 -18.49
C VAL A 129 8.90 -19.16 -18.80
N LYS A 130 9.67 -19.13 -19.90
CA LYS A 130 10.38 -17.92 -20.34
C LYS A 130 9.44 -16.74 -20.57
N GLU A 131 8.32 -16.96 -21.25
CA GLU A 131 7.30 -15.92 -21.47
C GLU A 131 6.75 -15.38 -20.13
N PHE A 132 6.51 -16.26 -19.17
CA PHE A 132 6.07 -15.88 -17.83
C PHE A 132 7.13 -15.07 -17.06
N VAL A 133 8.40 -15.50 -17.07
CA VAL A 133 9.52 -14.80 -16.40
C VAL A 133 9.76 -13.44 -17.04
N ARG A 134 9.70 -13.37 -18.38
CA ARG A 134 9.79 -12.12 -19.13
C ARG A 134 8.71 -11.13 -18.69
N TYR A 135 7.47 -11.60 -18.56
CA TYR A 135 6.37 -10.78 -18.08
C TYR A 135 6.59 -10.32 -16.63
N GLY A 136 6.96 -11.23 -15.73
CA GLY A 136 7.10 -10.94 -14.30
C GLY A 136 8.23 -9.96 -13.97
N PHE A 137 9.42 -10.12 -14.58
CA PHE A 137 10.63 -9.37 -14.20
C PHE A 137 11.03 -8.25 -15.16
N TYR A 138 10.63 -8.34 -16.43
CA TYR A 138 10.92 -7.33 -17.46
C TYR A 138 9.66 -6.58 -17.87
N GLY A 139 8.50 -7.03 -17.41
CA GLY A 139 7.23 -6.40 -17.72
C GLY A 139 6.81 -6.57 -19.17
N GLY A 140 7.49 -7.36 -19.99
CA GLY A 140 7.20 -7.53 -21.42
C GLY A 140 6.70 -8.94 -21.76
N VAL A 141 5.93 -9.07 -22.84
CA VAL A 141 5.47 -10.38 -23.35
C VAL A 141 6.09 -10.73 -24.71
N ASP A 142 6.51 -9.73 -25.50
CA ASP A 142 7.04 -9.88 -26.85
C ASP A 142 8.33 -9.08 -27.08
N GLY A 143 9.07 -9.38 -28.16
CA GLY A 143 10.24 -8.63 -28.64
C GLY A 143 11.58 -9.38 -28.53
N PRO A 144 12.69 -8.83 -29.04
CA PRO A 144 14.02 -9.41 -28.86
C PRO A 144 14.47 -9.33 -27.40
N LEU A 145 15.06 -10.40 -26.88
CA LEU A 145 15.45 -10.53 -25.47
C LEU A 145 16.88 -10.03 -25.20
N GLY A 146 17.77 -10.09 -26.20
CA GLY A 146 19.16 -9.61 -26.03
C GLY A 146 19.80 -10.22 -24.78
N GLN A 147 20.45 -9.39 -23.96
CA GLN A 147 21.05 -9.80 -22.68
C GLN A 147 20.04 -10.34 -21.65
N ALA A 148 18.75 -10.02 -21.78
CA ALA A 148 17.72 -10.56 -20.89
C ALA A 148 17.53 -12.07 -21.07
N GLU A 149 17.80 -12.63 -22.25
CA GLU A 149 17.63 -14.08 -22.49
C GLU A 149 18.57 -14.89 -21.60
N GLU A 150 19.84 -14.49 -21.53
CA GLU A 150 20.85 -15.18 -20.72
C GLU A 150 20.50 -15.15 -19.23
N GLU A 151 19.98 -14.02 -18.73
CA GLU A 151 19.56 -13.86 -17.34
C GLU A 151 18.29 -14.69 -17.03
N ILE A 152 17.32 -14.74 -17.95
CA ILE A 152 16.13 -15.58 -17.84
C ILE A 152 16.52 -17.06 -17.84
N GLU A 153 17.39 -17.48 -18.75
CA GLU A 153 17.85 -18.87 -18.83
C GLU A 153 18.60 -19.30 -17.58
N TRP A 154 19.49 -18.42 -17.07
CA TRP A 154 20.15 -18.65 -15.78
C TRP A 154 19.11 -18.86 -14.68
N TRP A 155 18.12 -17.98 -14.56
CA TRP A 155 17.14 -18.09 -13.48
C TRP A 155 16.25 -19.33 -13.60
N ILE A 156 15.86 -19.72 -14.81
CA ILE A 156 15.13 -20.99 -15.02
C ILE A 156 15.99 -22.18 -14.58
N GLY A 157 17.29 -22.17 -14.89
CA GLY A 157 18.23 -23.18 -14.40
C GLY A 157 18.32 -23.23 -12.88
N GLU A 158 18.35 -22.07 -12.21
CA GLU A 158 18.32 -22.01 -10.74
C GLU A 158 17.00 -22.53 -10.17
N VAL A 159 15.87 -22.31 -10.83
CA VAL A 159 14.57 -22.88 -10.44
C VAL A 159 14.58 -24.40 -10.57
N GLU A 160 15.07 -24.94 -11.69
CA GLU A 160 15.19 -26.39 -11.91
C GLU A 160 16.06 -27.04 -10.82
N HIS A 161 17.21 -26.44 -10.53
CA HIS A 161 18.09 -26.88 -9.45
C HIS A 161 17.44 -26.76 -8.07
N THR A 162 16.84 -25.61 -7.76
CA THR A 162 16.27 -25.31 -6.45
C THR A 162 15.10 -26.23 -6.13
N TRP A 163 14.16 -26.46 -7.05
CA TRP A 163 13.01 -27.34 -6.81
C TRP A 163 13.21 -28.79 -7.24
N GLY A 164 14.35 -29.15 -7.83
CA GLY A 164 14.59 -30.51 -8.32
C GLY A 164 13.62 -30.90 -9.44
N ILE A 165 13.27 -29.95 -10.31
CA ILE A 165 12.36 -30.17 -11.44
C ILE A 165 13.10 -29.99 -12.76
N ALA A 166 12.55 -30.55 -13.83
CA ALA A 166 12.99 -30.29 -15.19
C ALA A 166 11.79 -29.85 -16.04
N PHE A 167 11.96 -28.78 -16.82
CA PHE A 167 10.98 -28.35 -17.81
C PHE A 167 11.24 -29.03 -19.15
N GLU A 168 10.19 -29.63 -19.71
CA GLU A 168 10.27 -30.20 -21.06
C GLU A 168 10.63 -29.10 -22.08
N PRO A 169 11.57 -29.37 -23.02
CA PRO A 169 11.91 -28.44 -24.08
C PRO A 169 10.71 -28.11 -24.98
N GLY A 170 10.74 -26.93 -25.57
CA GLY A 170 9.75 -26.46 -26.54
C GLY A 170 8.62 -25.64 -25.92
N ARG A 171 7.53 -25.49 -26.69
CA ARG A 171 6.39 -24.62 -26.39
C ARG A 171 5.09 -25.38 -26.50
N THR A 172 4.15 -25.13 -25.59
CA THR A 172 2.76 -25.54 -25.75
C THR A 172 1.94 -24.33 -26.19
N ASN A 173 1.29 -24.44 -27.35
CA ASN A 173 0.46 -23.38 -27.91
C ASN A 173 -0.90 -23.32 -27.20
N GLY A 174 -1.43 -22.11 -27.04
CA GLY A 174 -2.76 -21.88 -26.47
C GLY A 174 -2.84 -21.82 -24.95
N LEU A 175 -1.73 -22.09 -24.23
CA LEU A 175 -1.66 -21.84 -22.80
C LEU A 175 -1.79 -20.34 -22.50
N LYS A 176 -2.58 -20.02 -21.47
CA LYS A 176 -2.76 -18.64 -20.98
C LYS A 176 -2.34 -18.55 -19.54
N PHE A 177 -1.42 -17.63 -19.25
CA PHE A 177 -1.10 -17.23 -17.88
C PHE A 177 -1.67 -15.85 -17.55
N MET A 178 -1.74 -15.53 -16.27
CA MET A 178 -2.23 -14.26 -15.78
C MET A 178 -1.24 -13.13 -16.14
N ALA A 179 -1.55 -12.35 -17.18
CA ALA A 179 -0.73 -11.26 -17.68
C ALA A 179 -1.42 -9.88 -17.60
N HIS A 180 -2.14 -9.59 -16.51
CA HIS A 180 -3.06 -8.44 -16.38
C HIS A 180 -2.47 -7.07 -16.78
N MET A 181 -1.17 -6.86 -16.60
CA MET A 181 -0.46 -5.62 -17.01
C MET A 181 -0.35 -5.45 -18.54
N ARG A 182 -0.46 -6.57 -19.28
CA ARG A 182 -0.36 -6.66 -20.75
C ARG A 182 -1.67 -7.15 -21.38
N GLU A 183 -2.77 -7.12 -20.63
CA GLU A 183 -4.11 -7.42 -21.13
C GLU A 183 -4.96 -6.13 -21.32
N PRO A 184 -5.98 -6.18 -22.19
CA PRO A 184 -6.94 -5.10 -22.32
C PRO A 184 -7.64 -4.75 -21.00
N LEU A 185 -8.00 -3.49 -20.81
CA LEU A 185 -8.69 -3.04 -19.60
C LEU A 185 -10.11 -3.64 -19.52
N LYS A 186 -10.29 -4.55 -18.56
CA LYS A 186 -11.59 -5.12 -18.17
C LYS A 186 -12.21 -4.22 -17.11
N VAL A 187 -13.11 -3.33 -17.52
CA VAL A 187 -13.75 -2.32 -16.65
C VAL A 187 -15.26 -2.34 -16.82
N PHE A 188 -16.00 -2.06 -15.75
CA PHE A 188 -17.43 -1.78 -15.83
C PHE A 188 -17.67 -0.26 -15.95
N HIS A 189 -18.76 0.12 -16.62
CA HIS A 189 -19.24 1.49 -16.53
C HIS A 189 -19.87 1.70 -15.15
N GLN A 190 -19.38 2.70 -14.44
CA GLN A 190 -19.96 3.13 -13.18
C GLN A 190 -20.81 4.38 -13.40
N PRO A 191 -22.09 4.35 -13.03
CA PRO A 191 -22.99 5.46 -13.28
C PRO A 191 -22.62 6.69 -12.45
N LEU A 192 -23.11 7.86 -12.82
CA LEU A 192 -22.83 9.11 -12.11
C LEU A 192 -23.25 9.02 -10.63
N ALA A 193 -24.36 8.33 -10.36
CA ALA A 193 -24.87 8.09 -8.99
C ALA A 193 -23.86 7.35 -8.10
N TYR A 194 -23.04 6.45 -8.66
CA TYR A 194 -22.01 5.74 -7.91
C TYR A 194 -20.93 6.71 -7.40
N TYR A 195 -20.47 7.63 -8.25
CA TYR A 195 -19.49 8.65 -7.84
C TYR A 195 -20.10 9.69 -6.91
N ALA A 196 -21.36 10.08 -7.14
CA ALA A 196 -22.08 10.95 -6.22
C ALA A 196 -22.16 10.32 -4.81
N TYR A 197 -22.49 9.02 -4.72
CA TYR A 197 -22.48 8.29 -3.45
C TYR A 197 -21.11 8.31 -2.77
N SER A 198 -20.05 7.97 -3.52
CA SER A 198 -18.67 7.97 -2.99
C SER A 198 -18.26 9.35 -2.45
N HIS A 199 -18.53 10.41 -3.22
CA HIS A 199 -18.27 11.78 -2.80
C HIS A 199 -19.09 12.20 -1.57
N CYS A 200 -20.36 11.79 -1.48
CA CYS A 200 -21.19 12.04 -0.30
C CYS A 200 -20.64 11.34 0.93
N ALA A 201 -20.25 10.06 0.83
CA ALA A 201 -19.67 9.29 1.93
C ALA A 201 -18.37 9.93 2.43
N GLU A 202 -17.50 10.38 1.52
CA GLU A 202 -16.27 11.09 1.86
C GLU A 202 -16.54 12.46 2.49
N ALA A 203 -17.52 13.22 1.98
CA ALA A 203 -17.89 14.51 2.56
C ALA A 203 -18.40 14.35 4.00
N LEU A 204 -19.25 13.35 4.26
CA LEU A 204 -19.72 13.01 5.60
C LEU A 204 -18.57 12.60 6.53
N ALA A 205 -17.68 11.71 6.07
CA ALA A 205 -16.49 11.35 6.83
C ALA A 205 -15.59 12.57 7.08
N GLY A 206 -15.45 13.47 6.11
CA GLY A 206 -14.71 14.72 6.24
C GLY A 206 -15.31 15.66 7.28
N LEU A 207 -16.64 15.74 7.40
CA LEU A 207 -17.28 16.49 8.49
C LEU A 207 -16.94 15.89 9.85
N VAL A 208 -17.03 14.57 10.00
CA VAL A 208 -16.64 13.87 11.24
C VAL A 208 -15.17 14.15 11.58
N LEU A 209 -14.27 14.07 10.59
CA LEU A 209 -12.85 14.34 10.78
C LEU A 209 -12.58 15.80 11.20
N ARG A 210 -13.31 16.78 10.64
CA ARG A 210 -13.22 18.19 11.09
C ARG A 210 -13.65 18.34 12.55
N PHE A 211 -14.73 17.69 12.96
CA PHE A 211 -15.15 17.68 14.37
C PHE A 211 -14.11 17.02 15.29
N TRP A 212 -13.32 16.07 14.78
CA TRP A 212 -12.20 15.46 15.50
C TRP A 212 -10.89 16.27 15.42
N GLY A 213 -10.94 17.49 14.85
CA GLY A 213 -9.80 18.41 14.79
C GLY A 213 -8.80 18.12 13.67
N PHE A 214 -9.20 17.37 12.64
CA PHE A 214 -8.40 17.24 11.43
C PHE A 214 -8.61 18.41 10.48
N THR A 215 -7.53 18.77 9.80
CA THR A 215 -7.50 19.76 8.72
C THR A 215 -7.25 19.06 7.39
N TRP A 216 -7.94 19.49 6.33
CA TRP A 216 -7.79 18.91 5.00
C TRP A 216 -6.71 19.63 4.21
N HIS A 217 -5.91 18.87 3.47
CA HIS A 217 -4.81 19.37 2.66
C HIS A 217 -4.71 18.62 1.32
N LYS A 218 -4.10 19.27 0.32
CA LYS A 218 -3.76 18.67 -0.97
C LYS A 218 -2.25 18.49 -1.10
N CYS A 219 -1.81 17.39 -1.70
CA CYS A 219 -0.40 17.12 -1.95
C CYS A 219 -0.02 17.38 -3.43
N GLY A 220 0.31 18.64 -3.72
CA GLY A 220 0.72 19.07 -5.06
C GLY A 220 -0.31 18.73 -6.13
N ASP A 221 0.17 18.31 -7.31
CA ASP A 221 -0.67 18.01 -8.48
C ASP A 221 -0.94 16.52 -8.71
N THR A 222 -0.48 15.66 -7.79
CA THR A 222 -0.67 14.19 -7.88
C THR A 222 -2.14 13.76 -7.71
N GLY A 223 -3.00 14.67 -7.23
CA GLY A 223 -4.38 14.36 -6.84
C GLY A 223 -4.50 13.74 -5.44
N VAL A 224 -3.39 13.40 -4.78
CA VAL A 224 -3.38 12.91 -3.40
C VAL A 224 -3.85 14.01 -2.45
N THR A 225 -4.74 13.65 -1.55
CA THR A 225 -5.24 14.53 -0.50
C THR A 225 -5.03 13.86 0.85
N TYR A 226 -5.01 14.64 1.94
CA TYR A 226 -4.83 14.07 3.26
C TYR A 226 -5.49 14.92 4.35
N TRP A 227 -5.86 14.25 5.43
CA TRP A 227 -6.35 14.87 6.66
C TRP A 227 -5.26 14.82 7.71
N LEU A 228 -4.95 15.95 8.32
CA LEU A 228 -3.88 16.07 9.32
C LEU A 228 -4.41 16.60 10.65
N ARG A 229 -4.02 15.92 11.74
CA ARG A 229 -4.17 16.39 13.11
C ARG A 229 -2.80 16.29 13.80
N LEU A 230 -2.22 17.41 14.23
CA LEU A 230 -0.90 17.45 14.88
C LEU A 230 -0.94 17.17 16.39
N GLY A 231 -2.13 17.04 16.98
CA GLY A 231 -2.33 16.99 18.43
C GLY A 231 -2.26 18.38 19.08
N PRO A 232 -2.86 18.58 20.27
CA PRO A 232 -2.65 19.81 21.03
C PRO A 232 -1.17 19.95 21.40
N LYS A 233 -0.57 21.14 21.15
CA LYS A 233 0.77 21.45 21.67
C LYS A 233 0.73 21.27 23.19
N PRO A 234 1.69 20.57 23.82
CA PRO A 234 1.75 20.52 25.28
C PRO A 234 1.77 21.97 25.79
N LEU A 235 0.77 22.32 26.61
CA LEU A 235 0.71 23.64 27.25
C LEU A 235 2.08 23.90 27.89
N PRO A 236 2.72 25.06 27.66
CA PRO A 236 3.83 25.44 28.50
C PRO A 236 3.30 25.44 29.94
N ARG A 237 3.81 24.53 30.78
CA ARG A 237 3.54 24.57 32.22
C ARG A 237 3.83 26.00 32.64
N THR A 238 2.80 26.70 33.10
CA THR A 238 2.94 28.02 33.71
C THR A 238 4.02 27.87 34.76
N PRO A 239 5.19 28.54 34.62
CA PRO A 239 6.13 28.57 35.71
C PRO A 239 5.36 29.22 36.86
N SER A 240 5.20 28.49 37.96
CA SER A 240 4.77 29.08 39.21
C SER A 240 5.85 30.08 39.64
N ARG A 241 5.81 31.29 39.08
CA ARG A 241 6.63 32.42 39.51
C ARG A 241 5.77 33.23 40.46
N THR A 242 6.05 33.08 41.75
CA THR A 242 6.26 34.27 42.56
C THR A 242 7.39 35.07 41.89
N PRO A 243 7.17 36.34 41.47
CA PRO A 243 8.18 37.08 40.74
C PRO A 243 9.26 37.57 41.71
N SER A 244 10.50 37.10 41.52
CA SER A 244 11.66 37.84 41.99
C SER A 244 11.83 39.09 41.11
N PRO A 245 12.07 40.30 41.68
CA PRO A 245 12.16 41.53 40.92
C PRO A 245 13.48 41.60 40.15
N GLY A 246 13.41 41.97 38.86
CA GLY A 246 14.58 42.37 38.09
C GLY A 246 14.93 41.43 36.93
N MET A 247 14.12 41.44 35.86
CA MET A 247 14.58 41.25 34.48
C MET A 247 13.42 41.55 33.54
N THR A 248 13.59 42.57 32.70
CA THR A 248 12.66 42.92 31.61
C THR A 248 12.84 41.92 30.46
N PRO A 249 11.75 41.41 29.83
CA PRO A 249 11.87 40.61 28.62
C PRO A 249 12.18 41.52 27.41
N SER A 250 13.12 41.12 26.56
CA SER A 250 13.39 41.79 25.29
C SER A 250 12.29 41.50 24.27
N ASN A 251 11.85 42.52 23.54
CA ASN A 251 10.79 42.56 22.51
C ASN A 251 11.04 41.68 21.25
N SER A 252 11.87 40.65 21.32
CA SER A 252 12.33 39.88 20.15
C SER A 252 11.51 38.62 19.86
N TYR A 253 10.47 38.32 20.62
CA TYR A 253 9.64 37.11 20.41
C TYR A 253 8.34 37.38 19.63
N GLU A 254 7.73 38.56 19.78
CA GLU A 254 6.49 38.89 19.07
C GLU A 254 6.72 39.24 17.59
N ALA A 255 7.90 39.72 17.21
CA ALA A 255 8.21 40.04 15.81
C ALA A 255 8.33 38.78 14.92
N PHE A 256 8.70 37.63 15.48
CA PHE A 256 8.90 36.39 14.71
C PHE A 256 7.58 35.71 14.29
N LEU A 257 6.47 35.94 15.02
CA LEU A 257 5.19 35.32 14.69
C LEU A 257 4.47 35.99 13.52
N ASN A 258 4.79 37.26 13.22
CA ASN A 258 4.13 38.02 12.16
C ASN A 258 4.74 37.82 10.76
N ASP A 259 6.03 37.45 10.65
CA ASP A 259 6.70 37.29 9.35
C ASP A 259 6.37 35.98 8.63
N THR A 260 5.86 34.97 9.32
CA THR A 260 5.42 33.71 8.68
C THR A 260 4.02 33.76 8.05
N ALA A 261 3.33 34.90 8.11
CA ALA A 261 1.95 35.05 7.65
C ALA A 261 1.79 35.69 6.27
N ASN A 262 2.79 36.38 5.72
CA ASN A 262 2.69 37.05 4.41
C ASN A 262 3.94 36.82 3.56
N GLY A 263 3.77 36.20 2.40
CA GLY A 263 4.86 35.98 1.45
C GLY A 263 4.42 35.27 0.17
N ILE A 264 3.45 35.86 -0.53
CA ILE A 264 3.24 35.65 -1.97
C ILE A 264 3.62 36.99 -2.63
N ASP A 265 4.68 37.03 -3.41
CA ASP A 265 4.71 37.56 -4.79
C ASP A 265 6.14 37.60 -5.34
N GLY A 266 6.26 37.34 -6.64
CA GLY A 266 7.52 37.08 -7.33
C GLY A 266 8.31 38.32 -7.77
N SER A 267 9.48 38.06 -8.34
CA SER A 267 10.03 38.72 -9.54
C SER A 267 11.43 38.18 -9.86
N ASP A 268 11.70 38.17 -11.16
CA ASP A 268 12.88 37.71 -11.87
C ASP A 268 14.15 38.59 -11.68
N ASP A 269 15.24 38.01 -12.19
CA ASP A 269 16.38 38.64 -12.89
C ASP A 269 17.62 39.20 -12.14
N SER A 270 18.69 38.40 -12.31
CA SER A 270 20.05 38.72 -12.80
C SER A 270 20.84 39.92 -12.24
N LEU A 271 22.09 39.67 -11.82
CA LEU A 271 23.32 40.18 -12.47
C LEU A 271 24.63 39.74 -11.77
N HIS A 272 25.68 39.66 -12.59
CA HIS A 272 27.07 39.26 -12.38
C HIS A 272 27.86 40.10 -11.35
N ASP A 273 28.91 39.53 -10.72
CA ASP A 273 30.33 39.88 -11.00
C ASP A 273 31.34 38.94 -10.27
N SER A 274 32.64 39.11 -10.53
CA SER A 274 33.64 38.06 -10.75
C SER A 274 34.94 38.20 -9.91
N GLY A 275 35.45 37.05 -9.40
CA GLY A 275 36.85 36.69 -9.02
C GLY A 275 37.65 37.51 -7.98
N PRO A 276 38.87 37.08 -7.52
CA PRO A 276 39.57 35.79 -7.66
C PRO A 276 40.09 35.15 -6.33
N ASP A 277 40.47 33.86 -6.39
CA ASP A 277 41.28 33.10 -5.38
C ASP A 277 42.76 33.57 -5.37
N PRO A 278 43.65 33.31 -4.36
CA PRO A 278 43.92 31.95 -3.82
C PRO A 278 44.41 31.82 -2.33
N ASP A 279 44.50 30.56 -1.89
CA ASP A 279 45.41 29.96 -0.89
C ASP A 279 45.57 30.59 0.52
N GLN A 280 44.94 29.97 1.53
CA GLN A 280 45.63 29.60 2.78
C GLN A 280 45.09 28.29 3.36
N GLY A 281 46.00 27.34 3.59
CA GLY A 281 45.75 26.08 4.26
C GLY A 281 45.32 26.26 5.72
N GLY A 282 44.35 25.44 6.12
CA GLY A 282 43.85 25.36 7.47
C GLY A 282 43.06 24.08 7.66
N SER A 283 43.76 22.98 7.92
CA SER A 283 43.16 21.75 8.42
C SER A 283 42.39 22.02 9.72
N VAL A 284 41.06 22.08 9.64
CA VAL A 284 40.20 21.98 10.84
C VAL A 284 39.12 20.93 10.56
N ASP A 285 39.58 19.72 10.27
CA ASP A 285 38.78 18.51 10.46
C ASP A 285 38.95 18.04 11.92
N LYS A 286 38.38 18.77 12.88
CA LYS A 286 38.22 18.28 14.26
C LYS A 286 36.95 18.85 14.90
N GLY A 287 35.97 17.97 15.05
CA GLY A 287 35.06 18.00 16.21
C GLY A 287 33.66 18.51 15.94
N ARG A 288 32.77 17.58 15.52
CA ARG A 288 31.38 17.43 16.00
C ARG A 288 30.75 16.20 15.33
N ARG A 289 31.22 15.00 15.71
CA ARG A 289 30.45 13.76 15.44
C ARG A 289 29.21 13.78 16.34
N GLY A 290 28.13 14.42 15.88
CA GLY A 290 26.81 14.22 16.46
C GLY A 290 26.39 12.77 16.28
N VAL A 291 25.59 12.25 17.22
CA VAL A 291 25.09 10.87 17.19
C VAL A 291 24.50 10.57 15.79
N PRO A 292 24.93 9.49 15.12
CA PRO A 292 24.39 9.11 13.82
C PRO A 292 22.88 8.85 13.93
N CYS A 293 22.12 9.19 12.88
CA CYS A 293 20.67 8.96 12.88
C CYS A 293 20.39 7.48 13.13
N ALA A 294 19.65 7.12 14.20
CA ALA A 294 19.39 5.71 14.52
C ALA A 294 18.56 4.93 13.47
N VAL A 295 18.09 5.56 12.39
CA VAL A 295 17.37 4.88 11.27
C VAL A 295 18.29 4.65 10.07
N CYS A 296 19.06 5.66 9.64
CA CYS A 296 19.93 5.56 8.45
C CYS A 296 21.43 5.74 8.76
N GLY A 297 21.85 5.65 10.02
CA GLY A 297 23.26 5.76 10.42
C GLY A 297 23.92 7.13 10.16
N GLY A 298 23.15 8.15 9.77
CA GLY A 298 23.68 9.47 9.41
C GLY A 298 24.15 9.59 7.96
N VAL A 299 23.67 8.72 7.06
CA VAL A 299 23.83 8.88 5.60
C VAL A 299 23.08 10.15 5.16
N ASP A 300 23.84 11.20 4.87
CA ASP A 300 23.37 12.48 4.30
C ASP A 300 24.22 12.76 3.06
N ASN A 301 23.80 12.26 1.90
CA ASN A 301 24.56 12.44 0.67
C ASN A 301 24.16 13.76 0.01
N ARG A 302 24.89 14.84 0.35
CA ARG A 302 25.13 15.88 -0.64
C ARG A 302 25.87 15.21 -1.80
N THR A 303 25.21 15.17 -2.97
CA THR A 303 25.56 14.57 -4.28
C THR A 303 25.44 13.04 -4.45
N PRO A 304 24.63 12.56 -5.43
CA PRO A 304 24.69 11.18 -5.90
C PRO A 304 25.73 11.05 -7.02
N LYS A 305 26.77 10.23 -6.84
CA LYS A 305 27.45 9.60 -7.98
C LYS A 305 27.11 8.12 -7.97
N TYR A 306 26.20 7.77 -8.87
CA TYR A 306 26.06 6.41 -9.37
C TYR A 306 27.39 6.07 -10.05
N GLN A 307 28.22 5.22 -9.44
CA GLN A 307 29.32 4.58 -10.16
C GLN A 307 28.98 3.10 -10.30
N GLY A 308 28.60 2.74 -11.53
CA GLY A 308 28.55 1.36 -11.97
C GLY A 308 29.91 0.73 -11.80
N GLY A 309 29.94 -0.40 -11.11
CA GLY A 309 31.13 -1.20 -10.89
C GLY A 309 30.70 -2.61 -10.52
N TRP A 310 30.97 -3.54 -11.42
CA TRP A 310 30.74 -4.98 -11.26
C TRP A 310 31.44 -5.48 -9.99
N ILE A 311 30.69 -6.03 -9.04
CA ILE A 311 31.27 -6.70 -7.87
C ILE A 311 31.14 -8.21 -8.07
N LYS A 312 32.31 -8.87 -8.19
CA LYS A 312 32.48 -10.31 -8.24
C LYS A 312 31.95 -10.97 -6.96
N ARG A 313 31.36 -12.16 -7.16
CA ARG A 313 30.89 -13.14 -6.17
C ARG A 313 31.70 -13.15 -4.87
N THR A 314 31.01 -13.08 -3.74
CA THR A 314 31.39 -13.86 -2.55
C THR A 314 30.16 -14.32 -1.80
N ILE A 315 30.17 -15.63 -1.55
CA ILE A 315 29.16 -16.45 -0.91
C ILE A 315 29.03 -16.08 0.57
N PHE A 316 27.80 -16.22 1.09
CA PHE A 316 27.40 -16.25 2.50
C PHE A 316 28.54 -16.28 3.52
N ARG A 317 28.68 -15.19 4.28
CA ARG A 317 29.34 -15.23 5.59
C ARG A 317 28.41 -14.60 6.64
N ARG A 318 27.87 -15.46 7.51
CA ARG A 318 27.31 -15.07 8.81
C ARG A 318 28.44 -14.44 9.61
N GLY A 319 28.35 -13.13 9.87
CA GLY A 319 29.31 -12.39 10.67
C GLY A 319 29.20 -10.90 10.35
N GLY A 320 28.81 -10.10 11.35
CA GLY A 320 28.46 -8.69 11.21
C GLY A 320 29.50 -7.85 10.46
N GLY A 321 28.99 -7.09 9.49
CA GLY A 321 29.78 -6.28 8.54
C GLY A 321 28.99 -6.11 7.25
N GLY A 322 27.79 -5.53 7.35
CA GLY A 322 26.84 -5.45 6.25
C GLY A 322 27.38 -4.64 5.06
N TRP A 323 27.08 -5.13 3.86
CA TRP A 323 27.10 -4.32 2.64
C TRP A 323 26.28 -3.04 2.91
N GLY A 324 26.92 -1.87 2.82
CA GLY A 324 26.35 -0.60 3.25
C GLY A 324 25.05 -0.28 2.50
N ASP A 325 23.93 -0.30 3.23
CA ASP A 325 22.64 0.10 2.70
C ASP A 325 22.58 1.63 2.60
N ASN A 326 22.71 2.15 1.37
CA ASN A 326 22.81 3.58 1.08
C ASN A 326 21.45 4.31 0.99
N ARG A 327 20.35 3.68 1.42
CA ARG A 327 19.01 4.30 1.40
C ARG A 327 18.93 5.49 2.38
N LYS A 328 18.32 6.60 1.92
CA LYS A 328 18.05 7.79 2.75
C LYS A 328 16.97 7.52 3.80
N CYS A 329 16.95 8.29 4.89
CA CYS A 329 15.82 8.27 5.82
C CYS A 329 14.52 8.75 5.16
N PHE A 330 13.40 8.04 5.40
CA PHE A 330 12.08 8.43 4.92
C PHE A 330 11.71 9.80 5.49
N ALA A 331 11.28 10.72 4.63
CA ALA A 331 11.05 12.14 4.96
C ALA A 331 12.26 12.91 5.52
N GLY A 332 13.49 12.40 5.35
CA GLY A 332 14.73 13.05 5.78
C GLY A 332 15.19 12.67 7.19
N CYS A 333 16.46 12.94 7.51
CA CYS A 333 16.95 12.86 8.89
C CYS A 333 16.37 14.04 9.69
N ALA A 334 16.13 13.84 11.00
CA ALA A 334 15.99 14.98 11.89
C ALA A 334 17.18 15.94 11.66
N PRO A 335 16.95 17.26 11.52
CA PRO A 335 18.01 18.18 11.13
C PRO A 335 19.19 18.05 12.11
N ARG A 336 20.36 17.67 11.58
CA ARG A 336 21.64 17.77 12.30
C ARG A 336 21.94 19.25 12.50
N ARG A 337 21.38 19.87 13.53
CA ARG A 337 21.54 21.30 13.85
C ARG A 337 21.34 22.19 12.61
N ALA A 338 20.09 22.51 12.28
CA ALA A 338 19.84 23.56 11.30
C ALA A 338 20.59 24.84 11.74
N ARG A 339 21.40 25.39 10.85
CA ARG A 339 22.04 26.69 11.01
C ARG A 339 21.29 27.61 10.04
N LEU A 340 20.80 28.74 10.54
CA LEU A 340 20.19 29.78 9.71
C LEU A 340 21.25 30.34 8.74
N SER A 341 20.80 30.98 7.66
CA SER A 341 21.67 31.55 6.60
C SER A 341 22.65 32.61 7.12
N ASP A 342 22.38 33.19 8.28
CA ASP A 342 23.20 34.14 9.03
C ASP A 342 24.26 33.47 9.95
N GLY A 343 24.33 32.13 9.95
CA GLY A 343 25.26 31.38 10.79
C GLY A 343 24.74 31.08 12.21
N THR A 344 23.53 31.51 12.55
CA THR A 344 22.93 31.33 13.88
C THR A 344 22.45 29.89 14.07
N LYS A 345 22.79 29.26 15.20
CA LYS A 345 22.36 27.89 15.51
C LYS A 345 20.88 27.90 15.88
N LEU A 346 20.06 27.07 15.22
CA LEU A 346 18.69 26.82 15.67
C LEU A 346 18.75 26.09 17.01
N MET A 347 18.40 26.77 18.10
CA MET A 347 18.31 26.14 19.42
C MET A 347 17.05 25.27 19.46
N THR A 348 17.22 23.95 19.58
CA THR A 348 16.14 23.10 20.08
C THR A 348 16.00 23.32 21.58
N ARG A 349 14.77 23.27 22.10
CA ARG A 349 14.46 23.51 23.53
C ARG A 349 15.25 22.62 24.51
N GLU A 350 15.80 21.50 24.04
CA GLU A 350 16.73 20.64 24.78
C GLU A 350 18.09 21.27 25.11
N ASN A 351 18.46 22.38 24.46
CA ASN A 351 19.75 23.05 24.64
C ASN A 351 19.63 24.50 25.15
N ASP A 352 18.48 24.89 25.70
CA ASP A 352 18.34 26.17 26.38
C ASP A 352 19.09 26.10 27.73
N ALA A 353 20.20 26.83 27.84
CA ALA A 353 21.04 26.90 29.05
C ALA A 353 20.30 27.44 30.29
N THR A 354 19.07 27.92 30.11
CA THR A 354 18.16 28.33 31.19
C THR A 354 17.32 27.17 31.76
N THR A 355 17.37 25.97 31.15
CA THR A 355 16.64 24.79 31.63
C THR A 355 17.41 24.18 32.82
N PRO A 356 16.85 24.16 34.04
CA PRO A 356 17.55 23.61 35.20
C PRO A 356 17.83 22.12 35.01
N THR A 357 19.00 21.64 35.44
CA THR A 357 19.42 20.22 35.34
C THR A 357 18.53 19.24 36.12
N TRP A 358 17.68 19.74 37.03
CA TRP A 358 16.69 18.95 37.75
C TRP A 358 15.32 18.89 37.06
N ALA A 359 15.12 19.66 35.97
CA ALA A 359 13.87 19.61 35.23
C ALA A 359 13.72 18.22 34.60
N PRO A 360 12.55 17.56 34.75
CA PRO A 360 12.33 16.27 34.12
C PRO A 360 12.54 16.41 32.61
N ALA A 361 13.28 15.47 32.02
CA ALA A 361 13.42 15.40 30.57
C ALA A 361 12.02 15.43 29.93
N PRO A 362 11.80 16.19 28.84
CA PRO A 362 10.52 16.18 28.17
C PRO A 362 10.18 14.74 27.79
N ALA A 363 8.93 14.33 28.06
CA ALA A 363 8.45 13.03 27.60
C ALA A 363 8.73 12.90 26.09
N PRO A 364 9.20 11.75 25.61
CA PRO A 364 9.50 11.57 24.20
C PRO A 364 8.25 11.89 23.37
N ALA A 365 8.47 12.67 22.31
CA ALA A 365 7.38 13.07 21.43
C ALA A 365 6.74 11.81 20.81
N PRO A 366 5.39 11.75 20.70
CA PRO A 366 4.72 10.61 20.11
C PRO A 366 5.17 10.39 18.67
N THR A 367 5.35 9.12 18.29
CA THR A 367 5.64 8.70 16.92
C THR A 367 4.47 9.11 16.02
N PRO A 368 4.71 9.93 14.97
CA PRO A 368 3.65 10.30 14.02
C PRO A 368 3.09 9.06 13.32
N LEU A 369 1.77 9.02 13.13
CA LEU A 369 1.08 7.96 12.42
C LEU A 369 0.66 8.45 11.03
N VAL A 370 1.08 7.76 9.98
CA VAL A 370 0.63 8.01 8.61
C VAL A 370 -0.18 6.82 8.12
N PHE A 371 -1.48 7.03 7.95
CA PHE A 371 -2.44 6.01 7.54
C PHE A 371 -2.65 6.03 6.02
N LEU A 372 -2.48 4.86 5.39
CA LEU A 372 -2.64 4.62 3.96
C LEU A 372 -3.77 3.59 3.76
N HIS A 373 -4.90 4.04 3.20
CA HIS A 373 -6.08 3.20 3.06
C HIS A 373 -5.97 2.17 1.91
N GLY A 374 -6.80 1.14 1.98
CA GLY A 374 -7.00 0.15 0.93
C GLY A 374 -8.07 0.56 -0.09
N LEU A 375 -8.22 -0.25 -1.14
CA LEU A 375 -9.18 -0.02 -2.23
C LEU A 375 -10.63 0.05 -1.70
N GLY A 376 -11.36 1.12 -2.02
CA GLY A 376 -12.73 1.32 -1.54
C GLY A 376 -13.20 2.77 -1.64
N ILE A 377 -14.20 3.17 -0.85
CA ILE A 377 -14.75 4.54 -0.81
C ILE A 377 -13.86 5.57 -0.07
N GLY A 378 -12.54 5.32 0.03
CA GLY A 378 -11.61 6.17 0.79
C GLY A 378 -11.66 5.95 2.30
N LEU A 379 -11.61 7.03 3.10
CA LEU A 379 -11.49 6.99 4.56
C LEU A 379 -12.73 6.56 5.40
N PRO A 380 -14.00 6.61 4.94
CA PRO A 380 -15.16 6.32 5.80
C PRO A 380 -15.09 4.98 6.57
N PRO A 381 -14.66 3.84 5.99
CA PRO A 381 -14.57 2.56 6.71
C PRO A 381 -13.58 2.58 7.89
N TYR A 382 -12.65 3.53 7.91
CA TYR A 382 -11.54 3.60 8.85
C TYR A 382 -11.84 4.51 10.05
N LEU A 383 -12.99 5.18 10.08
CA LEU A 383 -13.33 6.13 11.15
C LEU A 383 -13.30 5.49 12.56
N TRP A 384 -13.67 4.21 12.70
CA TRP A 384 -13.54 3.47 13.96
C TRP A 384 -12.09 3.31 14.40
N THR A 385 -11.20 3.02 13.45
CA THR A 385 -9.76 2.89 13.70
C THR A 385 -9.16 4.24 14.07
N VAL A 386 -9.55 5.30 13.36
CA VAL A 386 -9.13 6.68 13.66
C VAL A 386 -9.60 7.09 15.06
N ALA A 387 -10.88 6.90 15.38
CA ALA A 387 -11.42 7.21 16.69
C ALA A 387 -10.69 6.46 17.82
N HIS A 388 -10.38 5.18 17.61
CA HIS A 388 -9.62 4.39 18.58
C HIS A 388 -8.19 4.93 18.75
N ALA A 389 -7.49 5.23 17.64
CA ALA A 389 -6.15 5.82 17.68
C ALA A 389 -6.12 7.17 18.42
N LEU A 390 -7.11 8.03 18.16
CA LEU A 390 -7.23 9.33 18.82
C LEU A 390 -7.53 9.21 20.32
N ARG A 391 -8.29 8.18 20.74
CA ARG A 391 -8.55 7.90 22.16
C ARG A 391 -7.31 7.33 22.85
N ALA A 392 -6.54 6.51 22.16
CA ALA A 392 -5.34 5.86 22.71
C ALA A 392 -4.19 6.85 22.99
N ARG A 393 -3.96 7.84 22.11
CA ARG A 393 -2.99 8.95 22.32
C ARG A 393 -3.50 10.24 21.64
N PRO A 394 -4.20 11.13 22.38
CA PRO A 394 -4.79 12.34 21.79
C PRO A 394 -3.79 13.38 21.23
N ASP A 395 -2.55 13.35 21.71
CA ASP A 395 -1.44 14.24 21.34
C ASP A 395 -0.59 13.70 20.18
N ARG A 396 -0.84 12.48 19.70
CA ARG A 396 -0.11 11.89 18.57
C ARG A 396 -0.47 12.59 17.25
N PRO A 397 0.51 13.04 16.45
CA PRO A 397 0.26 13.48 15.09
C PRO A 397 -0.28 12.33 14.23
N VAL A 398 -1.42 12.54 13.57
CA VAL A 398 -2.05 11.57 12.67
C VAL A 398 -2.30 12.23 11.31
N ALA A 399 -1.76 11.62 10.25
CA ALA A 399 -2.05 11.94 8.87
C ALA A 399 -2.83 10.80 8.21
N LEU A 400 -4.00 11.07 7.65
CA LEU A 400 -4.82 10.12 6.91
C LEU A 400 -4.75 10.46 5.42
N VAL A 401 -4.07 9.63 4.63
CA VAL A 401 -3.83 9.89 3.21
C VAL A 401 -4.96 9.26 2.39
N CYS A 402 -5.59 10.05 1.53
CA CYS A 402 -6.56 9.62 0.53
C CYS A 402 -5.87 9.44 -0.84
N LEU A 403 -5.87 8.21 -1.33
CA LEU A 403 -5.30 7.81 -2.61
C LEU A 403 -6.38 7.91 -3.71
N PRO A 404 -6.26 8.85 -4.66
CA PRO A 404 -7.36 9.23 -5.53
C PRO A 404 -7.78 8.11 -6.50
N GLU A 405 -6.83 7.30 -6.97
CA GLU A 405 -7.04 6.22 -7.94
C GLU A 405 -7.74 4.99 -7.37
N ILE A 406 -7.76 4.82 -6.06
CA ILE A 406 -8.39 3.69 -5.37
C ILE A 406 -9.50 4.10 -4.39
N SER A 407 -9.91 5.38 -4.40
CA SER A 407 -10.98 5.92 -3.54
C SER A 407 -12.36 5.92 -4.20
N MET A 408 -12.58 5.15 -5.27
CA MET A 408 -13.82 5.18 -6.08
C MET A 408 -14.17 6.60 -6.56
N ARG A 409 -13.14 7.33 -7.01
CA ARG A 409 -13.27 8.72 -7.48
C ARG A 409 -13.06 8.80 -8.98
N ALA A 410 -13.72 9.77 -9.58
CA ALA A 410 -13.46 10.16 -10.95
C ALA A 410 -12.10 10.86 -11.04
N VAL A 411 -11.06 10.16 -11.51
CA VAL A 411 -9.75 10.74 -11.75
C VAL A 411 -9.41 10.68 -13.23
N THR A 412 -8.76 11.74 -13.72
CA THR A 412 -8.31 11.83 -15.11
C THR A 412 -6.93 11.22 -15.30
N ARG A 413 -6.06 11.38 -14.28
CA ARG A 413 -4.71 10.83 -14.21
C ARG A 413 -4.59 9.91 -13.00
N VAL A 414 -4.03 8.73 -13.25
CA VAL A 414 -3.66 7.77 -12.20
C VAL A 414 -2.17 7.98 -11.90
N PRO A 415 -1.78 8.28 -10.65
CA PRO A 415 -0.39 8.43 -10.26
C PRO A 415 0.34 7.09 -10.24
N SER A 416 1.66 7.13 -10.42
CA SER A 416 2.52 5.94 -10.24
C SER A 416 2.79 5.68 -8.75
N PRO A 417 3.21 4.47 -8.35
CA PRO A 417 3.64 4.20 -6.97
C PRO A 417 4.73 5.14 -6.47
N ASP A 418 5.61 5.62 -7.36
CA ASP A 418 6.66 6.57 -7.00
C ASP A 418 6.12 7.97 -6.75
N ASP A 419 5.18 8.45 -7.58
CA ASP A 419 4.48 9.73 -7.35
C ASP A 419 3.76 9.73 -5.99
N LEU A 420 3.15 8.60 -5.65
CA LEU A 420 2.42 8.40 -4.40
C LEU A 420 3.36 8.39 -3.19
N VAL A 421 4.49 7.69 -3.26
CA VAL A 421 5.51 7.72 -2.20
C VAL A 421 6.10 9.11 -2.05
N ASP A 422 6.37 9.82 -3.15
CA ASP A 422 6.87 11.20 -3.11
C ASP A 422 5.87 12.15 -2.45
N ALA A 423 4.56 11.98 -2.72
CA ALA A 423 3.51 12.73 -2.05
C ALA A 423 3.52 12.49 -0.53
N VAL A 424 3.67 11.23 -0.08
CA VAL A 424 3.74 10.90 1.36
C VAL A 424 5.06 11.36 1.99
N GLU A 425 6.19 11.29 1.30
CA GLU A 425 7.44 11.87 1.80
C GLU A 425 7.33 13.40 1.96
N ASN A 426 6.73 14.08 0.98
CA ASN A 426 6.58 15.53 0.98
C ASN A 426 5.62 16.02 2.05
N LEU A 427 4.49 15.31 2.30
CA LEU A 427 3.60 15.67 3.40
C LEU A 427 4.30 15.52 4.75
N CYS A 428 5.10 14.46 4.94
CA CYS A 428 5.83 14.26 6.19
C CYS A 428 6.89 15.34 6.40
N ARG A 429 7.64 15.71 5.36
CA ARG A 429 8.61 16.83 5.40
C ARG A 429 7.93 18.15 5.75
N ARG A 430 6.83 18.47 5.06
CA ARG A 430 6.11 19.74 5.19
C ARG A 430 5.60 19.97 6.61
N HIS A 431 5.14 18.90 7.26
CA HIS A 431 4.55 18.95 8.60
C HIS A 431 5.50 18.47 9.70
N ALA A 432 6.79 18.34 9.38
CA ALA A 432 7.83 17.87 10.31
C ALA A 432 7.47 16.56 11.03
N LEU A 433 6.80 15.64 10.34
CA LEU A 433 6.48 14.30 10.85
C LEU A 433 7.75 13.44 10.77
N GLN A 434 8.57 13.53 11.82
CA GLN A 434 9.83 12.81 11.89
C GLN A 434 9.60 11.35 12.27
N ARG A 435 10.31 10.44 11.58
CA ARG A 435 10.29 9.00 11.86
C ARG A 435 8.87 8.42 11.98
N PRO A 436 7.98 8.67 11.00
CA PRO A 436 6.61 8.23 11.10
C PRO A 436 6.52 6.71 11.11
N CYS A 437 5.50 6.19 11.81
CA CYS A 437 5.00 4.85 11.60
C CYS A 437 4.07 4.87 10.38
N LEU A 438 4.43 4.14 9.32
CA LEU A 438 3.56 3.99 8.15
C LEU A 438 2.60 2.82 8.38
N LEU A 439 1.31 3.11 8.42
CA LEU A 439 0.25 2.10 8.55
C LEU A 439 -0.46 1.94 7.20
N GLY A 440 -0.25 0.79 6.55
CA GLY A 440 -0.89 0.46 5.28
C GLY A 440 -1.91 -0.67 5.41
N HIS A 441 -3.13 -0.45 4.94
CA HIS A 441 -4.14 -1.51 4.81
C HIS A 441 -4.30 -1.93 3.35
N SER A 442 -4.30 -3.24 3.08
CA SER A 442 -4.59 -3.80 1.76
C SER A 442 -3.79 -3.06 0.68
N PHE A 443 -4.41 -2.45 -0.32
CA PHE A 443 -3.72 -1.67 -1.38
C PHE A 443 -2.70 -0.64 -0.85
N GLY A 444 -2.97 0.01 0.28
CA GLY A 444 -2.04 0.97 0.91
C GLY A 444 -0.70 0.33 1.31
N SER A 445 -0.66 -1.00 1.45
CA SER A 445 0.56 -1.77 1.68
C SER A 445 1.55 -1.71 0.50
N PHE A 446 1.09 -1.49 -0.74
CA PHE A 446 1.97 -1.29 -1.89
C PHE A 446 2.82 -0.02 -1.76
N LEU A 447 2.24 1.07 -1.22
CA LEU A 447 2.98 2.29 -0.92
C LEU A 447 3.97 2.08 0.20
N VAL A 448 3.59 1.36 1.25
CA VAL A 448 4.50 1.02 2.35
C VAL A 448 5.70 0.23 1.82
N ALA A 449 5.44 -0.80 1.01
CA ALA A 449 6.48 -1.61 0.39
C ALA A 449 7.42 -0.76 -0.46
N ARG A 450 6.87 0.09 -1.34
CA ARG A 450 7.67 0.97 -2.19
C ARG A 450 8.47 2.00 -1.39
N ALA A 451 7.88 2.56 -0.33
CA ALA A 451 8.56 3.47 0.59
C ALA A 451 9.75 2.80 1.27
N CYS A 452 9.57 1.56 1.74
CA CYS A 452 10.65 0.77 2.33
C CYS A 452 11.75 0.44 1.31
N GLN A 453 11.40 0.06 0.07
CA GLN A 453 12.40 -0.18 -0.98
C GLN A 453 13.25 1.06 -1.30
N ARG A 454 12.66 2.26 -1.25
CA ARG A 454 13.34 3.52 -1.63
C ARG A 454 14.07 4.20 -0.46
N SER A 455 13.54 4.05 0.74
CA SER A 455 13.92 4.85 1.91
C SER A 455 13.91 4.00 3.18
N LYS A 456 14.73 4.37 4.16
CA LYS A 456 14.71 3.80 5.51
C LYS A 456 13.52 4.36 6.29
N VAL A 457 12.48 3.55 6.42
CA VAL A 457 11.28 3.83 7.23
C VAL A 457 11.57 3.45 8.69
N ALA A 458 11.02 4.20 9.65
CA ALA A 458 11.31 3.97 11.07
C ALA A 458 10.51 2.80 11.67
N ALA A 459 9.23 2.73 11.33
CA ALA A 459 8.34 1.66 11.76
C ALA A 459 7.21 1.48 10.75
N VAL A 460 6.67 0.26 10.68
CA VAL A 460 5.62 -0.11 9.74
C VAL A 460 4.56 -0.96 10.45
N VAL A 461 3.30 -0.70 10.12
CA VAL A 461 2.17 -1.57 10.43
C VAL A 461 1.47 -1.91 9.12
N MET A 462 1.30 -3.20 8.81
CA MET A 462 0.61 -3.63 7.59
C MET A 462 -0.57 -4.52 7.94
N ILE A 463 -1.77 -4.10 7.55
CA ILE A 463 -3.01 -4.85 7.78
C ILE A 463 -3.40 -5.51 6.47
N ASP A 464 -3.51 -6.84 6.48
CA ASP A 464 -3.78 -7.67 5.32
C ASP A 464 -2.95 -7.25 4.09
N PRO A 465 -1.60 -7.33 4.18
CA PRO A 465 -0.69 -6.77 3.20
C PRO A 465 -0.68 -7.54 1.87
N VAL A 466 -1.43 -7.05 0.87
CA VAL A 466 -1.38 -7.55 -0.52
C VAL A 466 -0.01 -7.39 -1.19
N SER A 467 0.86 -6.53 -0.66
CA SER A 467 2.26 -6.41 -1.10
C SER A 467 3.15 -7.55 -0.62
N SER A 468 2.77 -8.28 0.43
CA SER A 468 3.58 -9.37 0.98
C SER A 468 3.37 -10.65 0.19
N CYS A 469 4.46 -11.31 -0.19
CA CYS A 469 4.43 -12.50 -1.05
C CYS A 469 3.61 -12.27 -2.34
N LEU A 470 3.63 -11.05 -2.90
CA LEU A 470 2.82 -10.65 -4.06
C LEU A 470 3.07 -11.49 -5.31
N MET A 471 4.27 -12.11 -5.42
CA MET A 471 4.60 -13.05 -6.49
C MET A 471 3.75 -14.32 -6.45
N LEU A 472 3.08 -14.62 -5.33
CA LEU A 472 2.13 -15.71 -5.24
C LEU A 472 0.89 -15.40 -6.09
N PRO A 473 0.36 -16.41 -6.80
CA PRO A 473 -0.75 -16.24 -7.73
C PRO A 473 -2.06 -15.81 -7.04
N ALA A 474 -2.21 -16.05 -5.73
CA ALA A 474 -3.45 -15.84 -4.99
C ALA A 474 -4.03 -14.43 -5.16
N VAL A 475 -3.23 -13.37 -4.96
CA VAL A 475 -3.71 -11.98 -5.05
C VAL A 475 -4.21 -11.68 -6.46
N VAL A 476 -3.38 -11.93 -7.47
CA VAL A 476 -3.70 -11.61 -8.87
C VAL A 476 -4.86 -12.47 -9.36
N SER A 477 -4.88 -13.76 -9.06
CA SER A 477 -5.98 -14.67 -9.41
C SER A 477 -7.30 -14.18 -8.80
N ARG A 478 -7.33 -13.95 -7.48
CA ARG A 478 -8.56 -13.64 -6.76
C ARG A 478 -9.09 -12.24 -7.05
N VAL A 479 -8.23 -11.25 -7.27
CA VAL A 479 -8.62 -9.88 -7.57
C VAL A 479 -8.88 -9.68 -9.07
N MET A 480 -8.01 -10.16 -9.96
CA MET A 480 -8.06 -9.79 -11.37
C MET A 480 -8.83 -10.76 -12.25
N TYR A 481 -8.77 -12.08 -11.95
CA TYR A 481 -9.28 -13.15 -12.82
C TYR A 481 -10.46 -13.93 -12.27
N GLN A 482 -10.72 -13.87 -10.95
CA GLN A 482 -11.73 -14.68 -10.29
C GLN A 482 -13.12 -14.53 -10.89
N LEU A 483 -13.53 -13.33 -11.34
CA LEU A 483 -14.83 -13.16 -11.97
C LEU A 483 -14.99 -14.00 -13.25
N ASP A 484 -13.95 -14.03 -14.10
CA ASP A 484 -13.95 -14.86 -15.32
C ASP A 484 -13.89 -16.35 -14.96
N ASP A 485 -13.09 -16.72 -13.96
CA ASP A 485 -13.00 -18.11 -13.49
C ASP A 485 -14.32 -18.60 -12.90
N ARG A 486 -15.00 -17.79 -12.06
CA ARG A 486 -16.33 -18.10 -11.50
C ARG A 486 -17.40 -18.14 -12.57
N TRP A 487 -17.34 -17.27 -13.57
CA TRP A 487 -18.24 -17.33 -14.71
C TRP A 487 -18.09 -18.64 -15.48
N ARG A 488 -16.84 -19.08 -15.72
CA ARG A 488 -16.55 -20.36 -16.38
C ARG A 488 -17.04 -21.54 -15.56
N GLU A 489 -16.79 -21.55 -14.26
CA GLU A 489 -17.29 -22.56 -13.32
C GLU A 489 -18.83 -22.64 -13.37
N LEU A 490 -19.50 -21.48 -13.29
CA LEU A 490 -20.96 -21.37 -13.32
C LEU A 490 -21.57 -22.03 -14.57
N ILE A 491 -21.01 -21.76 -15.75
CA ILE A 491 -21.52 -22.30 -17.02
C ILE A 491 -20.91 -23.65 -17.41
N GLY A 492 -20.02 -24.20 -16.60
CA GLY A 492 -19.36 -25.48 -16.84
C GLY A 492 -18.37 -25.46 -18.00
N ARG A 493 -17.65 -24.34 -18.19
CA ARG A 493 -16.55 -24.21 -19.15
C ARG A 493 -15.21 -24.63 -18.53
N GLU A 494 -14.33 -25.14 -19.39
CA GLU A 494 -12.96 -25.50 -19.03
C GLU A 494 -12.18 -24.28 -18.50
N SER A 495 -11.16 -24.56 -17.66
CA SER A 495 -10.27 -23.54 -17.14
C SER A 495 -9.63 -22.74 -18.29
N ALA A 496 -9.44 -21.44 -18.06
CA ALA A 496 -8.97 -20.55 -19.11
C ALA A 496 -7.55 -20.90 -19.61
N GLY A 497 -6.72 -21.50 -18.75
CA GLY A 497 -5.39 -21.99 -19.12
C GLY A 497 -5.42 -23.16 -20.10
N MET A 498 -6.49 -23.96 -20.07
CA MET A 498 -6.62 -25.17 -20.90
C MET A 498 -7.50 -24.97 -22.13
N GLU A 499 -8.43 -24.01 -22.13
CA GLU A 499 -9.46 -23.86 -23.18
C GLU A 499 -8.90 -23.83 -24.62
N ALA A 500 -7.80 -23.11 -24.85
CA ALA A 500 -7.21 -22.91 -26.17
C ALA A 500 -6.07 -23.88 -26.50
N VAL A 501 -5.74 -24.81 -25.59
CA VAL A 501 -4.71 -25.82 -25.82
C VAL A 501 -5.19 -26.82 -26.86
N ASP A 502 -4.28 -27.18 -27.77
CA ASP A 502 -4.51 -28.16 -28.83
C ASP A 502 -5.10 -29.48 -28.28
N PRO A 503 -6.24 -29.95 -28.82
CA PRO A 503 -6.87 -31.20 -28.39
C PRO A 503 -5.97 -32.43 -28.48
N GLU A 504 -5.03 -32.51 -29.44
CA GLU A 504 -4.12 -33.65 -29.55
C GLU A 504 -3.12 -33.68 -28.38
N ALA A 505 -2.53 -32.53 -28.04
CA ALA A 505 -1.69 -32.39 -26.86
C ALA A 505 -2.40 -32.80 -25.56
N LYS A 506 -3.70 -32.47 -25.41
CA LYS A 506 -4.51 -32.92 -24.27
C LYS A 506 -4.70 -34.44 -24.26
N ARG A 507 -5.05 -35.03 -25.41
CA ARG A 507 -5.25 -36.49 -25.56
C ARG A 507 -3.98 -37.28 -25.26
N ALA A 508 -2.83 -36.81 -25.74
CA ALA A 508 -1.54 -37.44 -25.51
C ALA A 508 -1.20 -37.61 -24.01
N LEU A 509 -1.69 -36.69 -23.17
CA LEU A 509 -1.50 -36.72 -21.72
C LEU A 509 -2.65 -37.37 -20.94
N GLY A 510 -3.63 -37.95 -21.64
CA GLY A 510 -4.84 -38.52 -21.02
C GLY A 510 -5.74 -37.46 -20.39
N LEU A 511 -5.58 -36.18 -20.75
CA LEU A 511 -6.38 -35.06 -20.26
C LEU A 511 -7.69 -35.03 -21.06
N ALA A 512 -8.56 -36.00 -20.79
CA ALA A 512 -9.91 -36.01 -21.35
C ALA A 512 -10.69 -34.79 -20.86
N ARG A 513 -11.65 -34.33 -21.68
CA ARG A 513 -12.56 -33.23 -21.35
C ARG A 513 -13.41 -33.63 -20.13
N GLY A 514 -12.91 -33.39 -18.93
CA GLY A 514 -13.73 -33.38 -17.73
C GLY A 514 -14.80 -32.31 -17.96
N ARG A 515 -16.06 -32.71 -18.16
CA ARG A 515 -17.16 -31.76 -18.14
C ARG A 515 -17.22 -31.19 -16.73
N SER A 516 -16.69 -29.99 -16.53
CA SER A 516 -16.95 -29.19 -15.34
C SER A 516 -18.46 -29.03 -15.23
N GLY A 517 -19.05 -29.58 -14.17
CA GLY A 517 -20.48 -29.52 -13.94
C GLY A 517 -20.91 -28.10 -13.60
N GLY A 518 -21.41 -27.36 -14.59
CA GLY A 518 -22.02 -26.05 -14.37
C GLY A 518 -23.50 -26.16 -14.01
N ILE A 519 -24.19 -25.02 -13.92
CA ILE A 519 -25.62 -24.95 -13.58
C ILE A 519 -26.53 -25.68 -14.58
N PHE A 520 -26.06 -25.83 -15.82
CA PHE A 520 -26.75 -26.54 -16.89
C PHE A 520 -26.55 -28.06 -16.86
N ASP A 521 -25.61 -28.58 -16.07
CA ASP A 521 -25.42 -30.03 -15.93
C ASP A 521 -26.54 -30.61 -15.05
N ARG A 522 -27.18 -31.67 -15.54
CA ARG A 522 -28.26 -32.38 -14.83
C ARG A 522 -27.74 -33.17 -13.61
N ARG A 523 -26.44 -33.47 -13.55
CA ARG A 523 -25.81 -34.25 -12.49
C ARG A 523 -25.48 -33.43 -11.24
N VAL A 524 -25.48 -32.10 -11.35
CA VAL A 524 -25.16 -31.18 -10.25
C VAL A 524 -26.41 -30.97 -9.40
N SER A 525 -26.26 -31.07 -8.07
CA SER A 525 -27.39 -30.91 -7.14
C SER A 525 -27.92 -29.48 -7.13
N ILE A 526 -29.19 -29.28 -6.71
CA ILE A 526 -29.77 -27.93 -6.59
C ILE A 526 -28.97 -27.07 -5.61
N ARG A 527 -28.46 -27.67 -4.52
CA ARG A 527 -27.63 -26.98 -3.53
C ARG A 527 -26.33 -26.47 -4.15
N ASP A 528 -25.63 -27.31 -4.91
CA ASP A 528 -24.37 -26.91 -5.56
C ASP A 528 -24.61 -25.85 -6.63
N LYS A 529 -25.74 -25.92 -7.36
CA LYS A 529 -26.14 -24.85 -8.30
C LYS A 529 -26.37 -23.52 -7.59
N ALA A 530 -27.09 -23.53 -6.47
CA ALA A 530 -27.29 -22.34 -5.67
C ALA A 530 -25.95 -21.77 -5.19
N GLU A 531 -25.05 -22.62 -4.72
CA GLU A 531 -23.72 -22.21 -4.29
C GLU A 531 -22.88 -21.58 -5.43
N LEU A 532 -22.88 -22.17 -6.63
CA LEU A 532 -22.23 -21.60 -7.80
C LEU A 532 -22.76 -20.20 -8.14
N VAL A 533 -24.10 -20.04 -8.15
CA VAL A 533 -24.76 -18.76 -8.41
C VAL A 533 -24.38 -17.74 -7.33
N THR A 534 -24.46 -18.10 -6.04
CA THR A 534 -24.12 -17.20 -4.94
C THR A 534 -22.66 -16.75 -5.00
N ARG A 535 -21.72 -17.67 -5.24
CA ARG A 535 -20.29 -17.34 -5.39
C ARG A 535 -20.05 -16.39 -6.56
N TYR A 536 -20.71 -16.62 -7.70
CA TYR A 536 -20.61 -15.73 -8.86
C TYR A 536 -21.19 -14.35 -8.57
N LEU A 537 -22.40 -14.25 -8.01
CA LEU A 537 -23.05 -12.97 -7.72
C LEU A 537 -22.26 -12.14 -6.71
N PHE A 538 -21.70 -12.77 -5.67
CA PHE A 538 -20.84 -12.08 -4.71
C PHE A 538 -19.57 -11.53 -5.37
N THR A 539 -18.92 -12.34 -6.22
CA THR A 539 -17.72 -11.94 -6.96
C THR A 539 -18.03 -10.81 -7.96
N LEU A 540 -19.16 -10.90 -8.66
CA LEU A 540 -19.63 -9.86 -9.58
C LEU A 540 -19.92 -8.55 -8.85
N ALA A 541 -20.59 -8.60 -7.70
CA ALA A 541 -20.86 -7.41 -6.89
C ALA A 541 -19.54 -6.75 -6.44
N ARG A 542 -18.61 -7.52 -5.86
CA ARG A 542 -17.27 -7.00 -5.49
C ARG A 542 -16.55 -6.36 -6.67
N ASP A 543 -16.48 -7.06 -7.81
CA ASP A 543 -15.78 -6.56 -8.99
C ASP A 543 -16.43 -5.32 -9.56
N TRP A 544 -17.77 -5.29 -9.64
CA TRP A 544 -18.52 -4.13 -10.09
C TRP A 544 -18.27 -2.94 -9.17
N PHE A 545 -18.53 -3.08 -7.86
CA PHE A 545 -18.40 -1.96 -6.93
C PHE A 545 -16.97 -1.51 -6.69
N VAL A 546 -15.98 -2.41 -6.74
CA VAL A 546 -14.65 -2.13 -6.17
C VAL A 546 -13.53 -2.28 -7.20
N VAL A 547 -13.35 -3.48 -7.76
CA VAL A 547 -12.12 -3.82 -8.50
C VAL A 547 -12.12 -3.28 -9.92
N LYS A 548 -13.24 -3.40 -10.63
CA LYS A 548 -13.37 -3.08 -12.07
C LYS A 548 -13.85 -1.64 -12.31
N GLU A 549 -13.70 -0.77 -11.31
CA GLU A 549 -13.73 0.67 -11.49
C GLU A 549 -12.52 1.08 -12.37
N LEU A 550 -12.70 2.05 -13.28
CA LEU A 550 -11.70 2.40 -14.28
C LEU A 550 -10.35 2.79 -13.68
N SER A 551 -10.35 3.69 -12.69
CA SER A 551 -9.13 4.22 -12.10
C SER A 551 -8.38 3.15 -11.32
N ALA A 552 -9.12 2.34 -10.54
CA ALA A 552 -8.56 1.20 -9.83
C ALA A 552 -7.96 0.15 -10.79
N THR A 553 -8.66 -0.14 -11.89
CA THR A 553 -8.16 -1.08 -12.91
C THR A 553 -6.94 -0.52 -13.63
N VAL A 554 -6.91 0.78 -13.94
CA VAL A 554 -5.74 1.43 -14.53
C VAL A 554 -4.56 1.40 -13.57
N ALA A 555 -4.78 1.65 -12.28
CA ALA A 555 -3.74 1.53 -11.26
C ALA A 555 -3.14 0.12 -11.24
N LEU A 556 -3.99 -0.92 -11.22
CA LEU A 556 -3.58 -2.33 -11.16
C LEU A 556 -3.04 -2.89 -12.49
N CYS A 557 -3.44 -2.36 -13.65
CA CYS A 557 -3.06 -2.91 -14.97
C CYS A 557 -2.08 -2.06 -15.77
N ARG A 558 -1.80 -0.81 -15.37
CA ARG A 558 -0.93 0.11 -16.12
C ARG A 558 0.16 0.73 -15.25
N GLN A 559 -0.13 1.00 -13.98
CA GLN A 559 0.84 1.61 -13.05
C GLN A 559 1.43 0.63 -12.04
N PHE A 560 1.01 -0.64 -12.08
CA PHE A 560 1.43 -1.67 -11.16
C PHE A 560 2.59 -2.46 -11.77
N TRP A 561 3.72 -2.53 -11.07
CA TRP A 561 4.84 -3.40 -11.43
C TRP A 561 5.30 -4.13 -10.18
N TRP A 562 5.23 -5.46 -10.17
CA TRP A 562 5.28 -6.23 -8.92
C TRP A 562 6.61 -6.03 -8.20
N PHE A 563 7.68 -5.89 -8.98
CA PHE A 563 9.01 -5.60 -8.45
C PHE A 563 9.10 -4.28 -7.68
N GLN A 564 8.26 -3.28 -8.00
CA GLN A 564 8.22 -2.00 -7.29
C GLN A 564 7.41 -2.07 -5.99
N VAL A 565 6.46 -2.99 -5.88
CA VAL A 565 5.45 -2.97 -4.82
C VAL A 565 5.38 -4.26 -3.99
N CYS A 566 6.25 -5.23 -4.27
CA CYS A 566 6.46 -6.40 -3.44
C CYS A 566 7.22 -6.03 -2.16
N ALA A 567 6.64 -6.34 -1.01
CA ALA A 567 7.30 -6.20 0.29
C ALA A 567 8.23 -7.39 0.51
N PHE A 568 9.53 -7.16 0.38
CA PHE A 568 10.53 -8.16 0.74
C PHE A 568 10.91 -8.02 2.22
N ALA A 569 11.05 -9.16 2.90
CA ALA A 569 11.45 -9.24 4.30
C ALA A 569 12.67 -8.37 4.63
N GLU A 570 13.68 -8.33 3.74
CA GLU A 570 14.92 -7.60 4.01
C GLU A 570 14.82 -6.08 3.78
N ASP A 571 13.72 -5.61 3.19
CA ASP A 571 13.48 -4.18 2.97
C ASP A 571 12.68 -3.55 4.12
N LEU A 572 11.99 -4.36 4.93
CA LEU A 572 11.18 -3.93 6.07
C LEU A 572 12.06 -3.45 7.24
N PRO A 573 11.62 -2.44 8.01
CA PRO A 573 12.33 -2.03 9.21
C PRO A 573 12.17 -3.07 10.33
N GLU A 574 13.09 -3.06 11.28
CA GLU A 574 13.05 -3.94 12.47
C GLU A 574 11.73 -3.80 13.24
N LYS A 575 11.22 -2.56 13.37
CA LYS A 575 9.92 -2.27 13.98
C LYS A 575 8.78 -2.46 12.97
N THR A 576 8.47 -3.70 12.62
CA THR A 576 7.35 -4.04 11.72
C THR A 576 6.32 -4.94 12.39
N LEU A 577 5.03 -4.57 12.29
CA LEU A 577 3.89 -5.40 12.67
C LEU A 577 3.06 -5.76 11.42
N MET A 578 2.83 -7.06 11.20
CA MET A 578 1.88 -7.57 10.23
C MET A 578 0.61 -8.06 10.95
N VAL A 579 -0.54 -7.52 10.56
CA VAL A 579 -1.83 -7.99 11.07
C VAL A 579 -2.52 -8.78 9.97
N LEU A 580 -2.83 -10.04 10.27
CA LEU A 580 -3.32 -11.02 9.30
C LEU A 580 -4.59 -11.69 9.81
N GLN A 581 -5.58 -11.82 8.94
CA GLN A 581 -6.86 -12.39 9.29
C GLN A 581 -7.04 -13.80 8.69
N SER A 582 -7.61 -14.73 9.46
CA SER A 582 -7.64 -16.15 9.07
C SER A 582 -8.57 -16.48 7.90
N TYR A 583 -9.64 -15.71 7.68
CA TYR A 583 -10.61 -15.92 6.59
C TYR A 583 -10.45 -14.89 5.47
N ASP A 584 -9.21 -14.46 5.22
CA ASP A 584 -8.90 -13.57 4.11
C ASP A 584 -9.17 -14.26 2.75
N ALA A 585 -10.14 -13.72 2.02
CA ALA A 585 -10.53 -14.23 0.70
C ALA A 585 -9.61 -13.75 -0.44
N ILE A 586 -8.64 -12.87 -0.17
CA ILE A 586 -7.71 -12.29 -1.14
C ILE A 586 -6.32 -12.88 -0.93
N LEU A 587 -5.86 -12.99 0.32
CA LEU A 587 -4.53 -13.44 0.67
C LEU A 587 -4.48 -14.92 1.05
N ASP A 588 -3.28 -15.49 0.96
CA ASP A 588 -2.94 -16.69 1.73
C ASP A 588 -2.26 -16.21 3.02
N ALA A 589 -3.09 -15.79 3.98
CA ALA A 589 -2.64 -15.18 5.22
C ALA A 589 -1.67 -16.09 5.99
N GLU A 590 -1.89 -17.40 5.94
CA GLU A 590 -1.03 -18.36 6.62
C GLU A 590 0.36 -18.42 6.00
N LYS A 591 0.47 -18.46 4.67
CA LYS A 591 1.76 -18.39 3.97
C LYS A 591 2.51 -17.10 4.29
N ILE A 592 1.81 -15.95 4.30
CA ILE A 592 2.42 -14.66 4.63
C ILE A 592 2.94 -14.67 6.08
N ALA A 593 2.15 -15.17 7.03
CA ALA A 593 2.56 -15.29 8.43
C ALA A 593 3.80 -16.18 8.58
N ARG A 594 3.81 -17.37 7.96
CA ARG A 594 4.97 -18.27 8.01
C ARG A 594 6.22 -17.63 7.41
N HIS A 595 6.09 -16.96 6.28
CA HIS A 595 7.21 -16.24 5.66
C HIS A 595 7.77 -15.14 6.57
N ALA A 596 6.88 -14.31 7.14
CA ALA A 596 7.28 -13.22 8.02
C ALA A 596 8.00 -13.71 9.29
N LEU A 597 7.50 -14.80 9.89
CA LEU A 597 8.08 -15.41 11.08
C LEU A 597 9.42 -16.11 10.77
N HIS A 598 9.46 -16.96 9.74
CA HIS A 598 10.67 -17.72 9.38
C HIS A 598 11.84 -16.78 9.00
N ARG A 599 11.54 -15.66 8.35
CA ARG A 599 12.53 -14.65 7.98
C ARG A 599 12.82 -13.65 9.08
N GLU A 600 12.18 -13.78 10.24
CA GLU A 600 12.34 -12.85 11.35
C GLU A 600 12.06 -11.38 10.94
N ALA A 601 11.12 -11.18 10.01
CA ALA A 601 10.93 -9.90 9.32
C ALA A 601 9.94 -8.96 10.02
N ALA A 602 9.01 -9.52 10.79
CA ALA A 602 7.96 -8.76 11.47
C ALA A 602 7.40 -9.51 12.68
N GLU A 603 6.81 -8.76 13.62
CA GLU A 603 5.82 -9.28 14.55
C GLU A 603 4.51 -9.58 13.79
N VAL A 604 3.83 -10.67 14.14
CA VAL A 604 2.60 -11.11 13.49
C VAL A 604 1.46 -11.13 14.50
N LEU A 605 0.44 -10.32 14.26
CA LEU A 605 -0.85 -10.39 14.93
C LEU A 605 -1.83 -11.19 14.06
N TRP A 606 -2.05 -12.45 14.43
CA TRP A 606 -2.99 -13.35 13.76
C TRP A 606 -4.38 -13.24 14.38
N VAL A 607 -5.36 -12.83 13.59
CA VAL A 607 -6.75 -12.65 14.04
C VAL A 607 -7.64 -13.74 13.44
N GLU A 608 -7.99 -14.72 14.26
CA GLU A 608 -8.85 -15.84 13.88
C GLU A 608 -10.31 -15.39 13.75
N GLY A 609 -10.98 -15.79 12.68
CA GLY A 609 -12.41 -15.58 12.47
C GLY A 609 -12.77 -14.32 11.68
N PHE A 610 -11.79 -13.50 11.32
CA PHE A 610 -12.00 -12.25 10.57
C PHE A 610 -11.72 -12.43 9.07
N SER A 611 -12.43 -11.66 8.26
CA SER A 611 -12.28 -11.55 6.80
C SER A 611 -11.55 -10.26 6.43
N HIS A 612 -10.88 -10.21 5.27
CA HIS A 612 -10.04 -9.10 4.80
C HIS A 612 -10.53 -7.69 5.22
N GLY A 613 -9.74 -6.97 6.01
CA GLY A 613 -10.02 -5.63 6.50
C GLY A 613 -11.07 -5.52 7.62
N GLU A 614 -11.74 -6.61 8.02
CA GLU A 614 -12.83 -6.60 9.01
C GLU A 614 -12.38 -6.06 10.39
N ILE A 615 -11.08 -6.15 10.73
CA ILE A 615 -10.54 -5.60 11.98
C ILE A 615 -10.63 -4.07 12.06
N LEU A 616 -10.78 -3.39 10.93
CA LEU A 616 -10.84 -1.93 10.87
C LEU A 616 -12.23 -1.40 11.25
N GLY A 617 -13.25 -2.25 11.08
CA GLY A 617 -14.63 -2.00 11.47
C GLY A 617 -14.88 -2.26 12.95
N PRO A 618 -16.07 -1.97 13.48
CA PRO A 618 -16.36 -1.95 14.92
C PRO A 618 -15.95 -3.22 15.66
N GLN A 619 -16.21 -4.40 15.07
CA GLN A 619 -15.96 -5.72 15.66
C GLN A 619 -14.48 -6.00 16.00
N GLY A 620 -13.54 -5.36 15.31
CA GLY A 620 -12.10 -5.57 15.54
C GLY A 620 -11.49 -4.84 16.72
N PHE A 621 -12.27 -4.43 17.74
CA PHE A 621 -11.79 -3.55 18.81
C PHE A 621 -10.52 -4.08 19.50
N GLU A 622 -10.53 -5.35 19.92
CA GLU A 622 -9.39 -5.93 20.65
C GLU A 622 -8.15 -6.09 19.74
N ALA A 623 -8.35 -6.47 18.47
CA ALA A 623 -7.26 -6.50 17.49
C ALA A 623 -6.66 -5.10 17.25
N ARG A 624 -7.50 -4.05 17.17
CA ARG A 624 -7.03 -2.67 17.06
C ARG A 624 -6.30 -2.21 18.33
N LYS A 625 -6.72 -2.67 19.51
CA LYS A 625 -6.05 -2.36 20.77
C LYS A 625 -4.61 -2.88 20.76
N GLN A 626 -4.40 -4.15 20.41
CA GLN A 626 -3.08 -4.77 20.25
C GLN A 626 -2.20 -4.03 19.23
N LEU A 627 -2.78 -3.68 18.08
CA LEU A 627 -2.11 -2.85 17.08
C LEU A 627 -1.69 -1.49 17.66
N LEU A 628 -2.58 -0.80 18.38
CA LEU A 628 -2.28 0.51 18.95
C LEU A 628 -1.25 0.44 20.09
N GLU A 629 -1.25 -0.64 20.87
CA GLU A 629 -0.23 -0.94 21.89
C GLU A 629 1.16 -1.06 21.24
N PHE A 630 1.27 -1.78 20.11
CA PHE A 630 2.52 -1.80 19.33
C PHE A 630 2.97 -0.39 18.95
N ILE A 631 2.08 0.46 18.42
CA ILE A 631 2.44 1.83 18.04
C ILE A 631 2.77 2.68 19.28
N GLN A 632 2.14 2.47 20.43
CA GLN A 632 2.49 3.16 21.68
C GLN A 632 3.88 2.76 22.19
N ASN A 633 4.26 1.49 22.05
CA ASN A 633 5.59 1.00 22.40
C ASN A 633 6.71 1.63 21.54
N LEU A 634 6.37 2.20 20.37
CA LEU A 634 7.32 2.97 19.55
C LEU A 634 7.72 4.30 20.19
N ASP A 635 6.86 4.90 21.04
CA ASP A 635 7.08 6.24 21.61
C ASP A 635 8.23 6.26 22.63
N GLY A 636 8.67 5.10 23.14
CA GLY A 636 9.70 4.97 24.17
C GLY A 636 11.12 4.70 23.69
N ASN A 637 11.35 4.51 22.37
CA ASN A 637 12.60 3.97 21.81
C ASN A 637 13.22 4.81 20.68
#